data_AF-A0A949GBQ6-F1
#
_entry.id   AF-A0A949GBQ6-F1
#
_cell.length_a   1.000
_cell.length_b   1.000
_cell.length_c   1.000
_cell.angle_alpha   90.00
_cell.angle_beta   90.00
_cell.angle_gamma   90.00
#
_symmetry.space_group_name_H-M   'P 1'
#
loop_
_entity.id
_entity.type
_entity.pdbx_description
1 polymer ?
#
loop_
_entity_poly.entity_id
_entity_poly.type
_entity_poly.pdbx_seq_one_letter_code
_entity_poly.pdbx_strand_id
1 'polypeptide(L)'
;MQPNAKTPKLLLAGLILAGLSLAYMITATAPAHRAASDLPPLSAVAPNTQLAQVSGSSCTAGDLTCGLVGWWKLDDGSGTTAADSSGNGNTGTLVNGPTWTTGKIGGALRFDGMNYVSTPNTVTVPASFTFSMWFKSIGAILGSGTVIGWSYRGFTFFYSNPHKISFSVDGSYYDGAIATVNVDDGQWHMITGTYSSGGTPQLFIDGSLNKISTQTQFNSSNDRFMIGSDNGTGFGYGGVPATLDDVRVYNRALSAAEVQSLYQEATAGGTTLPPTTYSLTVTNGGNGTVTSSPAGISCGSTCSVSGITGGTNYTLTAAPNTNFTASWSGCTSSSGNTCTITVNGNTTVTATFSQQTQTSVPAISNIYISQIGSGSGSSCVDALPVSWFNNSVNWGTGQNQIGPGDTVHLCGIISSPLIVEGDGALGRPIVIYFENGARISMPACPVSGCLVLDKRNYVTVDGGGVGVIESTANGTDFPSHIAALGISADNSGWIEIKGLTVQNMYVHSSPSDVEISPPGAECVRFIYGSHDISIHDDVLHDAAWCLNGGSTGNVNYEIYNNDIYNVDHGFGMGLAQDSGVATGISFYHNHVHDAANWDTTTDVFHHDAFHIWAFCADAYSYCPTTYISGIRIYDNLIDGDWGSCCVTGLLYFERNIHDADIFNNILDGSKTTNLPYGAIAEGGGTGFNIYNNTIIGSGLSTQMSPLVYLRGTGNFENDIVSSADQLVAVVDDAYSGQSSVWDFSHDIWANGGQNAFNWKSGNCQFLPFSQFTAWQTCSQDSDSLPVANADLSNLFAPIFGSPAIGAGINLTSTGVSGLGSDYAGSIRPSTGPWDVGAYQYAGNSAPNPPISVTSPTSTSVSLPSSGGSIPTMPVSSGGGGGGSVGSFTPEVSQAPVSSIGGGGTPIMAGTSTKACMSLSTIPASALSLTIGTHGQAVINLQTFLVITGYLQRQYITGYFGPLTKAALTSYQSAHPTSTCNLQPVTASGSQIPNFTRSLKLGMIGNDVKNLQIFLNQHNFTVSQSGAGSSGHETSYFGPATFRALIRFQNAYAAQILAPYGLSQGTGFFGPSSIKEANSLI
;
A
#
# COMPACT_ATOMS: atom_id res chain seq x y z
N MET A 1 -40.67 34.07 57.36
CA MET A 1 -41.86 33.26 56.99
C MET A 1 -41.36 31.92 56.43
N GLN A 2 -42.13 30.84 56.53
CA GLN A 2 -41.87 29.54 55.86
C GLN A 2 -42.44 29.55 54.41
N PRO A 3 -42.30 28.51 53.54
CA PRO A 3 -41.83 27.10 53.70
C PRO A 3 -40.45 26.80 53.04
N ASN A 4 -39.63 25.80 53.43
CA ASN A 4 -39.70 24.32 53.29
C ASN A 4 -39.43 23.81 51.84
N ALA A 5 -38.61 22.78 51.55
CA ALA A 5 -37.96 21.77 52.41
C ALA A 5 -36.57 21.24 51.93
N LYS A 6 -35.74 20.86 52.93
CA LYS A 6 -34.57 19.91 53.04
C LYS A 6 -34.04 19.21 51.76
N THR A 7 -32.73 19.15 51.39
CA THR A 7 -31.39 18.94 52.06
C THR A 7 -31.11 17.52 52.59
N PRO A 8 -29.85 17.00 52.73
CA PRO A 8 -28.48 17.60 52.53
C PRO A 8 -27.54 16.84 51.51
N LYS A 9 -26.55 17.43 50.81
CA LYS A 9 -25.12 17.83 51.10
C LYS A 9 -24.04 16.70 51.03
N LEU A 10 -22.85 16.83 50.37
CA LEU A 10 -21.67 17.78 50.42
C LEU A 10 -20.77 17.58 51.68
N LEU A 11 -19.41 17.52 51.70
CA LEU A 11 -18.22 18.03 50.93
C LEU A 11 -16.96 17.11 51.21
N LEU A 12 -15.68 17.28 50.80
CA LEU A 12 -14.89 17.82 49.63
C LEU A 12 -13.34 17.71 49.92
N ALA A 13 -12.45 17.74 48.89
CA ALA A 13 -10.97 17.95 48.91
C ALA A 13 -10.02 16.81 49.42
N GLY A 14 -8.70 16.76 49.13
CA GLY A 14 -7.89 17.46 48.09
C GLY A 14 -6.35 17.54 48.32
N LEU A 15 -5.57 17.50 47.20
CA LEU A 15 -4.22 18.12 46.94
C LEU A 15 -2.87 17.61 47.59
N ILE A 16 -1.76 17.78 46.81
CA ILE A 16 -0.27 17.71 47.08
C ILE A 16 0.34 16.35 47.55
N LEU A 17 1.47 15.79 47.06
CA LEU A 17 2.87 16.27 46.98
C LEU A 17 3.79 15.31 46.13
N ALA A 18 5.11 15.55 46.04
CA ALA A 18 6.08 14.78 45.20
C ALA A 18 7.34 14.28 45.95
N GLY A 19 8.11 13.34 45.37
CA GLY A 19 9.33 12.74 45.95
C GLY A 19 10.33 12.15 44.93
N LEU A 20 11.55 11.81 45.36
CA LEU A 20 12.75 11.55 44.52
C LEU A 20 13.66 10.43 45.09
N SER A 21 14.66 9.98 44.30
CA SER A 21 15.89 9.22 44.69
C SER A 21 15.73 7.74 45.12
N LEU A 22 16.76 6.86 45.14
CA LEU A 22 18.01 6.65 44.35
C LEU A 22 18.55 5.21 44.68
N ALA A 23 19.46 4.65 43.88
CA ALA A 23 19.86 3.22 43.93
C ALA A 23 21.12 2.89 44.78
N TYR A 24 21.34 1.59 45.05
CA TYR A 24 22.68 1.03 45.38
C TYR A 24 22.89 -0.44 44.91
N MET A 25 23.73 -1.23 45.61
CA MET A 25 24.60 -2.29 45.01
C MET A 25 24.97 -3.44 46.00
N ILE A 26 26.00 -4.27 45.68
CA ILE A 26 26.81 -5.20 46.55
C ILE A 26 26.21 -6.62 46.77
N THR A 27 26.92 -7.78 46.61
CA THR A 27 28.27 -8.15 46.09
C THR A 27 28.31 -9.64 45.63
N ALA A 28 29.39 -10.09 44.97
CA ALA A 28 29.59 -11.45 44.44
C ALA A 28 30.81 -12.20 45.05
N THR A 29 30.96 -13.51 44.77
CA THR A 29 32.28 -14.24 44.72
C THR A 29 32.17 -15.61 44.00
N ALA A 30 33.30 -16.18 43.56
CA ALA A 30 33.44 -17.52 42.95
C ALA A 30 34.70 -18.25 43.51
N PRO A 31 34.88 -19.57 43.27
CA PRO A 31 35.92 -19.99 42.31
C PRO A 31 35.59 -21.29 41.51
N ALA A 32 36.56 -21.81 40.74
CA ALA A 32 36.40 -22.88 39.72
C ALA A 32 37.43 -24.03 39.85
N HIS A 33 37.35 -25.10 39.02
CA HIS A 33 38.53 -25.92 38.62
C HIS A 33 38.31 -26.87 37.40
N ARG A 34 39.28 -26.82 36.46
CA ARG A 34 39.86 -27.79 35.45
C ARG A 34 39.23 -29.20 35.18
N ALA A 35 39.44 -29.89 34.03
CA ALA A 35 39.88 -29.56 32.64
C ALA A 35 39.97 -30.84 31.73
N ALA A 36 39.74 -30.70 30.41
CA ALA A 36 40.12 -31.62 29.28
C ALA A 36 39.51 -33.06 29.26
N SER A 37 39.42 -33.83 28.14
CA SER A 37 39.87 -33.67 26.72
C SER A 37 38.93 -34.38 25.70
N ASP A 38 39.23 -34.21 24.40
CA ASP A 38 38.88 -35.07 23.23
C ASP A 38 37.52 -34.94 22.48
N LEU A 39 37.57 -35.30 21.19
CA LEU A 39 36.61 -35.10 20.06
C LEU A 39 36.71 -36.32 19.10
N PRO A 40 35.90 -36.52 18.01
CA PRO A 40 34.87 -35.66 17.40
C PRO A 40 33.47 -36.35 17.25
N PRO A 41 32.78 -36.46 16.07
CA PRO A 41 31.43 -35.92 15.86
C PRO A 41 30.34 -37.03 15.68
N LEU A 42 29.04 -36.79 15.39
CA LEU A 42 28.31 -35.68 14.75
C LEU A 42 26.79 -35.72 15.16
N SER A 43 26.01 -34.73 14.71
CA SER A 43 24.54 -34.64 14.70
C SER A 43 23.75 -34.49 16.02
N ALA A 44 23.43 -33.23 16.38
CA ALA A 44 22.14 -32.80 16.92
C ALA A 44 22.04 -31.26 16.85
N VAL A 45 20.92 -30.71 16.39
CA VAL A 45 20.61 -29.26 16.46
C VAL A 45 19.31 -29.07 17.22
N ALA A 46 19.31 -28.20 18.22
CA ALA A 46 18.14 -27.82 18.99
C ALA A 46 18.13 -26.29 19.19
N PRO A 47 17.09 -25.56 18.76
CA PRO A 47 16.95 -24.15 19.06
C PRO A 47 16.46 -23.95 20.50
N ASN A 48 16.99 -22.95 21.19
CA ASN A 48 16.66 -22.65 22.59
C ASN A 48 16.02 -21.26 22.71
N THR A 49 14.69 -21.21 22.90
CA THR A 49 13.91 -19.97 22.98
C THR A 49 13.56 -19.63 24.43
N GLN A 50 14.29 -18.70 25.04
CA GLN A 50 13.83 -18.02 26.26
C GLN A 50 12.81 -16.94 25.91
N LEU A 51 11.53 -17.20 26.20
CA LEU A 51 10.49 -16.18 26.23
C LEU A 51 10.53 -15.43 27.56
N ALA A 52 10.81 -14.12 27.51
CA ALA A 52 10.82 -13.25 28.68
C ALA A 52 9.50 -12.46 28.80
N GLN A 53 8.55 -13.02 29.55
CA GLN A 53 7.34 -12.41 30.12
C GLN A 53 6.67 -11.26 29.35
N VAL A 54 5.60 -11.58 28.62
CA VAL A 54 4.50 -10.62 28.41
C VAL A 54 3.78 -10.42 29.75
N SER A 55 3.63 -9.17 30.18
CA SER A 55 2.86 -8.84 31.39
C SER A 55 1.38 -9.15 31.16
N GLY A 56 0.72 -9.77 32.14
CA GLY A 56 -0.60 -10.38 31.96
C GLY A 56 -1.69 -9.42 31.50
N SER A 57 -2.56 -9.91 30.61
CA SER A 57 -3.76 -9.22 30.12
C SER A 57 -4.70 -8.85 31.26
N SER A 58 -4.95 -7.55 31.44
CA SER A 58 -5.87 -7.03 32.46
C SER A 58 -7.33 -7.25 32.06
N CYS A 59 -8.05 -8.14 32.75
CA CYS A 59 -9.48 -8.34 32.54
C CYS A 59 -10.28 -7.04 32.75
N THR A 60 -11.07 -6.65 31.76
CA THR A 60 -12.12 -5.63 31.91
C THR A 60 -13.26 -6.18 32.77
N ALA A 61 -13.71 -5.39 33.75
CA ALA A 61 -14.81 -5.80 34.63
C ALA A 61 -16.11 -6.03 33.84
N GLY A 62 -16.74 -7.19 34.05
CA GLY A 62 -17.92 -7.62 33.29
C GLY A 62 -17.64 -8.65 32.20
N ASP A 63 -16.37 -8.88 31.83
CA ASP A 63 -16.00 -9.96 30.91
C ASP A 63 -15.99 -11.32 31.62
N LEU A 64 -17.05 -12.11 31.38
CA LEU A 64 -17.22 -13.47 31.90
C LEU A 64 -16.41 -14.54 31.15
N THR A 65 -15.62 -14.18 30.14
CA THR A 65 -14.64 -15.07 29.50
C THR A 65 -13.24 -14.89 30.10
N CYS A 66 -12.89 -13.67 30.52
CA CYS A 66 -11.56 -13.39 31.04
C CYS A 66 -11.28 -14.05 32.39
N GLY A 67 -10.19 -14.82 32.45
CA GLY A 67 -9.75 -15.57 33.63
C GLY A 67 -10.36 -16.97 33.77
N LEU A 68 -11.10 -17.45 32.77
CA LEU A 68 -11.70 -18.79 32.76
C LEU A 68 -10.62 -19.89 32.61
N VAL A 69 -10.67 -20.92 33.47
CA VAL A 69 -9.71 -22.04 33.58
C VAL A 69 -10.32 -23.36 33.12
N GLY A 70 -11.64 -23.50 33.28
CA GLY A 70 -12.40 -24.68 32.88
C GLY A 70 -13.89 -24.34 32.79
N TRP A 71 -14.56 -24.88 31.77
CA TRP A 71 -16.00 -24.70 31.57
C TRP A 71 -16.63 -25.98 31.02
N TRP A 72 -17.19 -26.79 31.90
CA TRP A 72 -17.92 -27.99 31.52
C TRP A 72 -19.42 -27.66 31.50
N LYS A 73 -19.94 -27.41 30.30
CA LYS A 73 -21.39 -27.19 30.06
C LYS A 73 -22.22 -28.40 30.43
N LEU A 74 -21.68 -29.60 30.16
CA LEU A 74 -22.36 -30.89 30.31
C LEU A 74 -23.47 -31.14 29.27
N ASP A 75 -23.37 -30.44 28.12
CA ASP A 75 -24.17 -30.61 26.91
C ASP A 75 -23.85 -31.90 26.11
N ASP A 76 -22.75 -32.60 26.41
CA ASP A 76 -22.18 -33.66 25.56
C ASP A 76 -23.15 -34.82 25.26
N GLY A 77 -24.13 -35.04 26.15
CA GLY A 77 -25.30 -35.90 25.96
C GLY A 77 -25.04 -37.41 25.89
N SER A 78 -23.78 -37.83 25.70
CA SER A 78 -23.36 -39.23 25.60
C SER A 78 -21.86 -39.40 25.86
N GLY A 79 -21.40 -40.65 26.01
CA GLY A 79 -19.99 -40.96 26.21
C GLY A 79 -19.51 -40.86 27.66
N THR A 80 -18.19 -40.94 27.85
CA THR A 80 -17.51 -41.08 29.16
C THR A 80 -16.59 -39.89 29.49
N THR A 81 -16.74 -38.77 28.80
CA THR A 81 -15.98 -37.53 29.01
C THR A 81 -16.90 -36.32 28.97
N ALA A 82 -16.56 -35.28 29.72
CA ALA A 82 -17.20 -33.97 29.67
C ALA A 82 -16.22 -32.96 29.06
N ALA A 83 -16.55 -32.35 27.92
CA ALA A 83 -15.69 -31.43 27.21
C ALA A 83 -15.48 -30.11 27.97
N ASP A 84 -14.25 -29.60 27.95
CA ASP A 84 -13.93 -28.26 28.45
C ASP A 84 -14.12 -27.21 27.34
N SER A 85 -15.17 -26.40 27.49
CA SER A 85 -15.52 -25.28 26.60
C SER A 85 -14.71 -24.00 26.85
N SER A 86 -13.79 -23.97 27.82
CA SER A 86 -12.98 -22.77 28.11
C SER A 86 -11.83 -22.53 27.13
N GLY A 87 -11.53 -23.51 26.28
CA GLY A 87 -10.36 -23.49 25.38
C GLY A 87 -9.05 -23.97 26.02
N ASN A 88 -9.03 -24.25 27.32
CA ASN A 88 -7.84 -24.73 28.03
C ASN A 88 -7.59 -26.25 27.91
N GLY A 89 -8.52 -27.00 27.31
CA GLY A 89 -8.37 -28.43 27.04
C GLY A 89 -8.52 -29.35 28.26
N ASN A 90 -9.10 -28.85 29.36
CA ASN A 90 -9.22 -29.54 30.64
C ASN A 90 -10.38 -30.57 30.67
N THR A 91 -10.56 -31.36 29.62
CA THR A 91 -11.63 -32.35 29.47
C THR A 91 -11.71 -33.31 30.65
N GLY A 92 -12.89 -33.38 31.29
CA GLY A 92 -13.14 -34.23 32.44
C GLY A 92 -13.48 -35.68 32.05
N THR A 93 -13.14 -36.65 32.89
CA THR A 93 -13.49 -38.07 32.70
C THR A 93 -14.59 -38.50 33.66
N LEU A 94 -15.66 -39.11 33.14
CA LEU A 94 -16.76 -39.66 33.95
C LEU A 94 -16.31 -40.98 34.61
N VAL A 95 -16.49 -41.09 35.92
CA VAL A 95 -16.09 -42.25 36.73
C VAL A 95 -17.29 -42.79 37.49
N ASN A 96 -17.44 -44.12 37.50
CA ASN A 96 -18.61 -44.86 37.99
C ASN A 96 -19.95 -44.51 37.28
N GLY A 97 -19.89 -43.79 36.16
CA GLY A 97 -21.03 -43.57 35.25
C GLY A 97 -22.11 -42.59 35.72
N PRO A 98 -21.81 -41.29 35.90
CA PRO A 98 -22.83 -40.24 35.90
C PRO A 98 -23.64 -40.31 34.60
N THR A 99 -24.92 -39.90 34.65
CA THR A 99 -25.85 -40.07 33.52
C THR A 99 -26.23 -38.75 32.89
N TRP A 100 -26.11 -38.67 31.56
CA TRP A 100 -26.53 -37.52 30.77
C TRP A 100 -28.05 -37.31 30.86
N THR A 101 -28.47 -36.06 31.04
CA THR A 101 -29.88 -35.67 31.20
C THR A 101 -30.13 -34.25 30.70
N THR A 102 -31.34 -33.71 30.89
CA THR A 102 -31.68 -32.33 30.51
C THR A 102 -31.32 -31.34 31.63
N GLY A 103 -30.68 -30.23 31.26
CA GLY A 103 -30.17 -29.23 32.19
C GLY A 103 -31.14 -28.14 32.61
N LYS A 104 -30.55 -27.08 33.15
CA LYS A 104 -31.04 -25.71 33.21
C LYS A 104 -30.72 -24.98 31.90
N ILE A 105 -29.58 -25.29 31.29
CA ILE A 105 -29.13 -24.85 29.96
C ILE A 105 -28.80 -26.13 29.17
N GLY A 106 -29.57 -26.47 28.14
CA GLY A 106 -29.25 -27.63 27.29
C GLY A 106 -29.21 -28.97 28.04
N GLY A 107 -28.03 -29.59 28.08
CA GLY A 107 -27.76 -30.87 28.76
C GLY A 107 -27.32 -30.73 30.23
N ALA A 108 -27.10 -31.85 30.90
CA ALA A 108 -26.55 -31.91 32.25
C ALA A 108 -26.03 -33.31 32.61
N LEU A 109 -25.28 -33.42 33.70
CA LEU A 109 -24.99 -34.72 34.34
C LEU A 109 -25.79 -34.90 35.63
N ARG A 110 -26.44 -36.05 35.74
CA ARG A 110 -27.10 -36.58 36.93
C ARG A 110 -26.15 -37.54 37.66
N PHE A 111 -25.84 -37.18 38.89
CA PHE A 111 -24.98 -37.93 39.81
C PHE A 111 -25.81 -38.70 40.85
N ASP A 112 -25.30 -39.83 41.34
CA ASP A 112 -25.94 -40.66 42.37
C ASP A 112 -25.28 -40.55 43.76
N GLY A 113 -24.20 -39.77 43.87
CA GLY A 113 -23.38 -39.61 45.08
C GLY A 113 -22.21 -40.60 45.19
N MET A 114 -22.13 -41.61 44.31
CA MET A 114 -21.03 -42.57 44.19
C MET A 114 -20.25 -42.43 42.87
N ASN A 115 -20.83 -41.73 41.89
CA ASN A 115 -20.21 -41.36 40.62
C ASN A 115 -19.86 -39.87 40.52
N TYR A 116 -18.91 -39.53 39.66
CA TYR A 116 -18.33 -38.18 39.55
C TYR A 116 -17.64 -37.94 38.20
N VAL A 117 -17.29 -36.69 37.90
CA VAL A 117 -16.32 -36.34 36.86
C VAL A 117 -14.97 -35.99 37.50
N SER A 118 -13.92 -36.70 37.12
CA SER A 118 -12.53 -36.35 37.45
C SER A 118 -12.04 -35.27 36.50
N THR A 119 -11.58 -34.13 37.03
CA THR A 119 -10.78 -33.20 36.22
C THR A 119 -9.35 -33.70 36.03
N PRO A 120 -8.62 -33.19 35.01
CA PRO A 120 -7.18 -33.40 34.88
C PRO A 120 -6.38 -32.61 35.93
N ASN A 121 -5.17 -33.07 36.26
CA ASN A 121 -4.25 -32.36 37.19
C ASN A 121 -3.71 -31.03 36.63
N THR A 122 -4.04 -30.66 35.38
CA THR A 122 -3.70 -29.37 34.77
C THR A 122 -4.60 -28.23 35.22
N VAL A 123 -5.74 -28.51 35.89
CA VAL A 123 -6.66 -27.49 36.41
C VAL A 123 -6.11 -26.87 37.69
N THR A 124 -5.13 -25.96 37.55
CA THR A 124 -4.57 -25.21 38.67
C THR A 124 -5.49 -24.05 39.08
N VAL A 125 -5.88 -24.01 40.34
CA VAL A 125 -6.67 -22.91 40.91
C VAL A 125 -5.76 -22.06 41.81
N PRO A 126 -5.49 -20.78 41.49
CA PRO A 126 -4.58 -19.95 42.27
C PRO A 126 -5.24 -19.38 43.53
N ALA A 127 -4.48 -18.63 44.33
CA ALA A 127 -4.93 -18.07 45.62
C ALA A 127 -6.02 -16.97 45.53
N SER A 128 -6.59 -16.71 44.35
CA SER A 128 -7.85 -15.99 44.14
C SER A 128 -8.62 -16.70 43.05
N PHE A 129 -9.89 -17.01 43.24
CA PHE A 129 -10.64 -17.87 42.33
C PHE A 129 -12.15 -17.75 42.48
N THR A 130 -12.86 -18.30 41.49
CA THR A 130 -14.32 -18.48 41.53
C THR A 130 -14.71 -19.83 40.97
N PHE A 131 -15.67 -20.48 41.63
CA PHE A 131 -16.41 -21.63 41.11
C PHE A 131 -17.88 -21.26 40.95
N SER A 132 -18.49 -21.67 39.85
CA SER A 132 -19.94 -21.55 39.62
C SER A 132 -20.50 -22.83 39.01
N MET A 133 -21.74 -23.17 39.34
CA MET A 133 -22.50 -24.23 38.69
C MET A 133 -24.00 -23.96 38.82
N TRP A 134 -24.80 -24.58 37.97
CA TRP A 134 -26.20 -24.87 38.28
C TRP A 134 -26.30 -26.20 39.02
N PHE A 135 -27.10 -26.21 40.08
CA PHE A 135 -27.32 -27.33 40.99
C PHE A 135 -28.80 -27.63 41.14
N LYS A 136 -29.16 -28.91 41.18
CA LYS A 136 -30.51 -29.39 41.48
C LYS A 136 -30.47 -30.69 42.26
N SER A 137 -31.07 -30.73 43.46
CA SER A 137 -31.14 -31.96 44.25
C SER A 137 -32.03 -33.02 43.60
N ILE A 138 -31.69 -34.29 43.82
CA ILE A 138 -32.55 -35.42 43.43
C ILE A 138 -33.43 -35.80 44.62
N GLY A 139 -34.34 -34.88 44.98
CA GLY A 139 -35.17 -34.97 46.18
C GLY A 139 -34.42 -34.55 47.45
N ALA A 140 -35.00 -34.84 48.61
CA ALA A 140 -34.45 -34.46 49.90
C ALA A 140 -33.12 -35.18 50.19
N ILE A 141 -32.04 -34.42 50.40
CA ILE A 141 -30.72 -34.99 50.68
C ILE A 141 -30.64 -35.39 52.16
N LEU A 142 -30.77 -36.70 52.42
CA LEU A 142 -30.89 -37.28 53.77
C LEU A 142 -29.56 -37.38 54.56
N GLY A 143 -28.47 -36.79 54.06
CA GLY A 143 -27.13 -36.91 54.65
C GLY A 143 -26.24 -35.69 54.39
N SER A 144 -24.93 -35.90 54.52
CA SER A 144 -23.90 -34.90 54.18
C SER A 144 -23.00 -35.44 53.07
N GLY A 145 -22.48 -34.59 52.18
CA GLY A 145 -21.64 -34.98 51.05
C GLY A 145 -21.15 -33.80 50.21
N THR A 146 -20.16 -34.06 49.36
CA THR A 146 -19.49 -33.05 48.52
C THR A 146 -20.23 -32.88 47.17
N VAL A 147 -20.42 -31.63 46.74
CA VAL A 147 -20.95 -31.28 45.41
C VAL A 147 -19.84 -31.11 44.39
N ILE A 148 -18.77 -30.40 44.78
CA ILE A 148 -17.52 -30.26 44.03
C ILE A 148 -16.42 -29.93 45.05
N GLY A 149 -15.24 -30.53 44.92
CA GLY A 149 -14.16 -30.26 45.87
C GLY A 149 -12.80 -30.87 45.57
N TRP A 150 -11.79 -30.27 46.19
CA TRP A 150 -10.44 -30.79 46.31
C TRP A 150 -10.32 -31.81 47.46
N SER A 151 -9.11 -32.33 47.65
CA SER A 151 -8.66 -33.03 48.87
C SER A 151 -9.08 -32.35 50.18
N TYR A 152 -9.15 -33.10 51.29
CA TYR A 152 -9.54 -32.75 52.69
C TYR A 152 -9.32 -31.30 53.21
N ARG A 153 -8.35 -30.54 52.67
CA ARG A 153 -8.04 -29.15 53.11
C ARG A 153 -8.33 -28.07 52.06
N GLY A 154 -8.68 -28.42 50.83
CA GLY A 154 -8.82 -27.45 49.73
C GLY A 154 -10.13 -26.65 49.76
N PHE A 155 -10.51 -26.11 48.61
CA PHE A 155 -11.87 -25.62 48.43
C PHE A 155 -12.86 -26.79 48.35
N THR A 156 -14.05 -26.59 48.91
CA THR A 156 -15.16 -27.56 48.84
C THR A 156 -16.50 -26.86 48.87
N PHE A 157 -17.44 -27.30 48.03
CA PHE A 157 -18.86 -27.07 48.24
C PHE A 157 -19.46 -28.32 48.90
N PHE A 158 -19.87 -28.18 50.16
CA PHE A 158 -20.31 -29.30 50.99
C PHE A 158 -21.75 -29.07 51.47
N TYR A 159 -22.59 -30.08 51.30
CA TYR A 159 -23.96 -30.09 51.81
C TYR A 159 -24.01 -30.92 53.10
N SER A 160 -24.72 -30.48 54.15
CA SER A 160 -24.65 -31.18 55.45
C SER A 160 -25.89 -31.07 56.32
N ASN A 161 -27.01 -31.67 55.89
CA ASN A 161 -28.30 -31.72 56.60
C ASN A 161 -28.11 -31.91 58.14
N PRO A 162 -28.57 -30.98 59.00
CA PRO A 162 -29.51 -29.88 58.77
C PRO A 162 -28.91 -28.55 58.24
N HIS A 163 -27.59 -28.48 58.08
CA HIS A 163 -26.90 -27.35 57.47
C HIS A 163 -27.06 -27.37 55.94
N LYS A 164 -27.17 -26.18 55.37
CA LYS A 164 -27.36 -25.96 53.93
C LYS A 164 -26.04 -26.12 53.18
N ILE A 165 -26.06 -25.91 51.85
CA ILE A 165 -24.83 -25.85 51.05
C ILE A 165 -23.85 -24.83 51.65
N SER A 166 -22.58 -25.20 51.72
CA SER A 166 -21.52 -24.41 52.32
C SER A 166 -20.31 -24.33 51.39
N PHE A 167 -19.69 -23.16 51.28
CA PHE A 167 -18.44 -22.97 50.54
C PHE A 167 -17.30 -22.70 51.53
N SER A 168 -16.32 -23.61 51.59
CA SER A 168 -15.15 -23.55 52.47
C SER A 168 -13.87 -23.56 51.63
N VAL A 169 -12.79 -22.95 52.13
CA VAL A 169 -11.49 -22.85 51.43
C VAL A 169 -10.28 -23.35 52.25
N ASP A 170 -10.53 -23.85 53.46
CA ASP A 170 -9.51 -24.44 54.35
C ASP A 170 -9.80 -25.89 54.77
N GLY A 171 -10.96 -26.44 54.37
CA GLY A 171 -11.46 -27.76 54.74
C GLY A 171 -12.46 -27.79 55.91
N SER A 172 -12.60 -26.72 56.68
CA SER A 172 -13.57 -26.64 57.79
C SER A 172 -14.95 -26.21 57.30
N TYR A 173 -15.78 -27.16 56.88
CA TYR A 173 -17.10 -26.85 56.29
C TYR A 173 -18.05 -26.13 57.25
N TYR A 174 -17.93 -26.37 58.56
CA TYR A 174 -18.72 -25.70 59.61
C TYR A 174 -18.42 -24.20 59.76
N ASP A 175 -17.19 -23.77 59.41
CA ASP A 175 -16.76 -22.37 59.48
C ASP A 175 -16.86 -21.63 58.13
N GLY A 176 -17.14 -22.37 57.05
CA GLY A 176 -17.30 -21.85 55.70
C GLY A 176 -18.49 -20.90 55.54
N ALA A 177 -18.69 -20.42 54.31
CA ALA A 177 -19.85 -19.63 53.95
C ALA A 177 -21.07 -20.56 53.82
N ILE A 178 -21.68 -20.95 54.95
CA ILE A 178 -22.93 -21.73 54.99
C ILE A 178 -24.11 -20.87 54.52
N ALA A 179 -24.85 -21.36 53.52
CA ALA A 179 -26.02 -20.67 52.98
C ALA A 179 -27.12 -20.45 54.02
N THR A 180 -27.82 -19.33 53.87
CA THR A 180 -29.00 -18.96 54.66
C THR A 180 -30.30 -19.55 54.10
N VAL A 181 -30.30 -20.01 52.83
CA VAL A 181 -31.43 -20.61 52.12
C VAL A 181 -31.22 -22.11 51.86
N ASN A 182 -32.31 -22.86 51.72
CA ASN A 182 -32.26 -24.22 51.19
C ASN A 182 -31.98 -24.17 49.68
N VAL A 183 -31.35 -25.23 49.16
CA VAL A 183 -31.16 -25.48 47.70
C VAL A 183 -31.52 -26.92 47.33
N ASP A 184 -32.13 -27.66 48.26
CA ASP A 184 -32.47 -29.08 48.16
C ASP A 184 -33.96 -29.33 47.84
N ASP A 185 -34.69 -28.30 47.44
CA ASP A 185 -36.13 -28.31 47.13
C ASP A 185 -36.50 -28.97 45.77
N GLY A 186 -35.50 -29.45 45.03
CA GLY A 186 -35.67 -30.04 43.71
C GLY A 186 -35.79 -29.04 42.56
N GLN A 187 -35.48 -27.74 42.78
CA GLN A 187 -35.35 -26.74 41.72
C GLN A 187 -33.88 -26.52 41.29
N TRP A 188 -33.70 -25.74 40.22
CA TRP A 188 -32.39 -25.33 39.72
C TRP A 188 -31.94 -24.03 40.40
N HIS A 189 -30.85 -24.09 41.15
CA HIS A 189 -30.19 -22.94 41.77
C HIS A 189 -28.80 -22.72 41.16
N MET A 190 -28.38 -21.47 40.97
CA MET A 190 -26.98 -21.17 40.65
C MET A 190 -26.19 -20.99 41.95
N ILE A 191 -25.14 -21.78 42.13
CA ILE A 191 -24.31 -21.79 43.34
C ILE A 191 -22.92 -21.33 42.95
N THR A 192 -22.49 -20.18 43.49
CA THR A 192 -21.22 -19.54 43.12
C THR A 192 -20.41 -19.15 44.34
N GLY A 193 -19.16 -19.61 44.43
CA GLY A 193 -18.25 -19.34 45.54
C GLY A 193 -17.02 -18.59 45.04
N THR A 194 -16.74 -17.43 45.63
CA THR A 194 -15.60 -16.57 45.27
C THR A 194 -14.63 -16.47 46.45
N TYR A 195 -13.33 -16.50 46.18
CA TYR A 195 -12.28 -16.21 47.16
C TYR A 195 -11.24 -15.26 46.55
N SER A 196 -10.78 -14.28 47.34
CA SER A 196 -9.69 -13.38 46.99
C SER A 196 -8.56 -13.55 48.00
N SER A 197 -7.31 -13.47 47.54
CA SER A 197 -6.14 -13.79 48.37
C SER A 197 -6.04 -12.86 49.58
N GLY A 198 -6.03 -13.44 50.79
CA GLY A 198 -6.05 -12.68 52.05
C GLY A 198 -7.42 -12.06 52.42
N GLY A 199 -8.45 -12.30 51.61
CA GLY A 199 -9.84 -11.96 51.91
C GLY A 199 -10.59 -13.10 52.61
N THR A 200 -11.92 -13.00 52.62
CA THR A 200 -12.84 -14.00 53.18
C THR A 200 -13.65 -14.68 52.06
N PRO A 201 -13.95 -15.99 52.16
CA PRO A 201 -14.84 -16.67 51.22
C PRO A 201 -16.24 -16.05 51.17
N GLN A 202 -16.80 -15.91 49.97
CA GLN A 202 -18.18 -15.46 49.76
C GLN A 202 -18.96 -16.49 48.94
N LEU A 203 -20.17 -16.81 49.41
CA LEU A 203 -21.13 -17.66 48.72
C LEU A 203 -22.30 -16.82 48.21
N PHE A 204 -22.58 -16.97 46.92
CA PHE A 204 -23.72 -16.44 46.21
C PHE A 204 -24.67 -17.58 45.86
N ILE A 205 -25.97 -17.31 45.95
CA ILE A 205 -27.04 -18.18 45.49
C ILE A 205 -27.93 -17.36 44.57
N ASP A 206 -28.22 -17.89 43.38
CA ASP A 206 -29.09 -17.28 42.37
C ASP A 206 -28.67 -15.82 42.01
N GLY A 207 -27.38 -15.65 41.73
CA GLY A 207 -26.75 -14.36 41.40
C GLY A 207 -26.53 -13.42 42.59
N SER A 208 -27.20 -13.66 43.72
CA SER A 208 -27.21 -12.77 44.90
C SER A 208 -26.24 -13.24 45.99
N LEU A 209 -25.52 -12.29 46.61
CA LEU A 209 -24.63 -12.58 47.74
C LEU A 209 -25.45 -13.12 48.92
N ASN A 210 -25.19 -14.37 49.33
CA ASN A 210 -25.95 -15.06 50.36
C ASN A 210 -25.22 -15.10 51.70
N LYS A 211 -23.90 -15.31 51.69
CA LYS A 211 -23.08 -15.43 52.90
C LYS A 211 -21.63 -15.00 52.67
N ILE A 212 -21.05 -14.33 53.65
CA ILE A 212 -19.59 -14.18 53.80
C ILE A 212 -19.15 -15.06 54.98
N SER A 213 -18.05 -15.80 54.82
CA SER A 213 -17.44 -16.63 55.87
C SER A 213 -16.54 -15.80 56.81
N THR A 214 -16.25 -16.34 57.99
CA THR A 214 -15.20 -15.83 58.90
C THR A 214 -13.83 -16.47 58.67
N GLN A 215 -13.70 -17.42 57.74
CA GLN A 215 -12.42 -17.98 57.31
C GLN A 215 -11.53 -16.90 56.69
N THR A 216 -10.25 -16.89 57.09
CA THR A 216 -9.22 -15.95 56.61
C THR A 216 -7.95 -16.66 56.12
N GLN A 217 -7.92 -17.99 56.18
CA GLN A 217 -6.84 -18.83 55.67
C GLN A 217 -7.33 -19.58 54.43
N PHE A 218 -6.43 -19.82 53.47
CA PHE A 218 -6.66 -20.66 52.30
C PHE A 218 -5.59 -21.74 52.24
N ASN A 219 -6.01 -22.99 52.12
CA ASN A 219 -5.14 -24.14 52.04
C ASN A 219 -5.07 -24.61 50.58
N SER A 220 -4.10 -24.05 49.83
CA SER A 220 -3.85 -24.40 48.43
C SER A 220 -3.51 -25.90 48.27
N SER A 221 -4.10 -26.55 47.27
CA SER A 221 -3.74 -27.91 46.84
C SER A 221 -3.38 -27.93 45.36
N ASN A 222 -2.57 -28.91 44.96
CA ASN A 222 -2.22 -29.19 43.55
C ASN A 222 -2.91 -30.46 43.03
N ASP A 223 -3.81 -31.07 43.83
CA ASP A 223 -4.65 -32.17 43.40
C ASP A 223 -5.73 -31.69 42.40
N ARG A 224 -6.16 -32.57 41.49
CA ARG A 224 -7.43 -32.41 40.76
C ARG A 224 -8.63 -32.27 41.72
N PHE A 225 -9.66 -31.54 41.32
CA PHE A 225 -10.98 -31.65 41.97
C PHE A 225 -11.88 -32.64 41.23
N MET A 226 -12.95 -33.05 41.89
CA MET A 226 -14.02 -33.83 41.28
C MET A 226 -15.33 -33.02 41.27
N ILE A 227 -16.11 -33.19 40.20
CA ILE A 227 -17.48 -32.68 40.08
C ILE A 227 -18.41 -33.83 40.47
N GLY A 228 -19.26 -33.64 41.48
CA GLY A 228 -20.09 -34.68 42.09
C GLY A 228 -19.44 -35.44 43.26
N SER A 229 -18.19 -35.14 43.65
CA SER A 229 -17.46 -35.80 44.75
C SER A 229 -16.26 -34.95 45.24
N ASP A 230 -15.54 -35.41 46.27
CA ASP A 230 -14.13 -35.07 46.50
C ASP A 230 -13.17 -36.15 45.95
N ASN A 231 -11.86 -35.86 45.91
CA ASN A 231 -10.79 -36.74 45.38
C ASN A 231 -10.50 -38.01 46.22
N GLY A 232 -11.40 -38.42 47.12
CA GLY A 232 -11.30 -39.64 47.93
C GLY A 232 -10.31 -39.58 49.10
N THR A 233 -9.53 -38.50 49.20
CA THR A 233 -8.67 -38.17 50.34
C THR A 233 -9.39 -37.36 51.42
N GLY A 234 -10.68 -37.06 51.23
CA GLY A 234 -11.53 -36.28 52.13
C GLY A 234 -12.02 -37.03 53.38
N PHE A 235 -13.13 -36.55 53.96
CA PHE A 235 -13.71 -37.07 55.20
C PHE A 235 -14.48 -38.41 55.04
N GLY A 236 -14.57 -38.94 53.81
CA GLY A 236 -15.28 -40.20 53.52
C GLY A 236 -16.80 -40.09 53.37
N TYR A 237 -17.34 -38.87 53.21
CA TYR A 237 -18.78 -38.64 53.04
C TYR A 237 -19.31 -38.94 51.62
N GLY A 238 -18.44 -38.97 50.60
CA GLY A 238 -18.84 -39.18 49.21
C GLY A 238 -19.53 -37.96 48.58
N GLY A 239 -20.17 -38.18 47.43
CA GLY A 239 -20.96 -37.18 46.73
C GLY A 239 -22.39 -37.05 47.24
N VAL A 240 -23.17 -36.13 46.68
CA VAL A 240 -24.63 -36.05 46.88
C VAL A 240 -25.42 -36.39 45.61
N PRO A 241 -26.61 -37.01 45.72
CA PRO A 241 -27.51 -37.18 44.58
C PRO A 241 -28.03 -35.83 44.06
N ALA A 242 -27.43 -35.35 42.98
CA ALA A 242 -27.73 -34.05 42.36
C ALA A 242 -27.61 -34.13 40.83
N THR A 243 -28.28 -33.22 40.13
CA THR A 243 -27.99 -32.90 38.73
C THR A 243 -27.19 -31.60 38.70
N LEU A 244 -26.09 -31.58 37.95
CA LEU A 244 -25.20 -30.42 37.79
C LEU A 244 -25.08 -30.04 36.32
N ASP A 245 -24.89 -28.75 36.07
CA ASP A 245 -24.90 -28.09 34.75
C ASP A 245 -24.01 -26.82 34.81
N ASP A 246 -23.46 -26.42 33.67
CA ASP A 246 -22.67 -25.19 33.44
C ASP A 246 -21.58 -24.90 34.50
N VAL A 247 -20.71 -25.88 34.73
CA VAL A 247 -19.66 -25.78 35.75
C VAL A 247 -18.51 -24.92 35.23
N ARG A 248 -18.35 -23.70 35.77
CA ARG A 248 -17.31 -22.72 35.39
C ARG A 248 -16.30 -22.50 36.52
N VAL A 249 -15.02 -22.34 36.16
CA VAL A 249 -13.90 -22.09 37.09
C VAL A 249 -13.05 -20.94 36.60
N TYR A 250 -12.73 -20.01 37.49
CA TYR A 250 -11.95 -18.80 37.18
C TYR A 250 -10.72 -18.68 38.08
N ASN A 251 -9.62 -18.17 37.52
CA ASN A 251 -8.37 -17.82 38.20
C ASN A 251 -8.42 -16.45 38.92
N ARG A 252 -9.63 -15.90 39.10
CA ARG A 252 -9.93 -14.63 39.75
C ARG A 252 -11.20 -14.72 40.59
N ALA A 253 -11.33 -13.86 41.59
CA ALA A 253 -12.62 -13.60 42.20
C ALA A 253 -13.50 -12.81 41.20
N LEU A 254 -14.72 -13.29 40.93
CA LEU A 254 -15.74 -12.50 40.27
C LEU A 254 -16.34 -11.49 41.26
N SER A 255 -16.68 -10.31 40.77
CA SER A 255 -17.46 -9.33 41.53
C SER A 255 -18.93 -9.74 41.63
N ALA A 256 -19.65 -9.19 42.61
CA ALA A 256 -21.09 -9.44 42.77
C ALA A 256 -21.92 -9.08 41.52
N ALA A 257 -21.47 -8.08 40.74
CA ALA A 257 -22.11 -7.72 39.47
C ALA A 257 -21.88 -8.81 38.40
N GLU A 258 -20.66 -9.33 38.27
CA GLU A 258 -20.34 -10.42 37.33
C GLU A 258 -21.07 -11.72 37.67
N VAL A 259 -21.19 -12.07 38.96
CA VAL A 259 -21.99 -13.21 39.42
C VAL A 259 -23.49 -13.00 39.11
N GLN A 260 -23.99 -11.77 39.24
CA GLN A 260 -25.37 -11.45 38.87
C GLN A 260 -25.61 -11.50 37.34
N SER A 261 -24.64 -11.09 36.52
CA SER A 261 -24.70 -11.23 35.06
C SER A 261 -24.65 -12.70 34.61
N LEU A 262 -23.80 -13.52 35.24
CA LEU A 262 -23.71 -14.97 34.99
C LEU A 262 -25.04 -15.68 35.28
N TYR A 263 -25.77 -15.27 36.33
CA TYR A 263 -27.11 -15.77 36.60
C TYR A 263 -28.15 -15.34 35.54
N GLN A 264 -28.02 -14.11 35.02
CA GLN A 264 -28.94 -13.56 34.03
C GLN A 264 -28.83 -14.28 32.68
N GLU A 265 -27.62 -14.73 32.31
CA GLU A 265 -27.33 -15.55 31.11
C GLU A 265 -28.32 -16.72 30.95
N ALA A 266 -28.69 -17.39 32.05
CA ALA A 266 -29.56 -18.57 32.04
C ALA A 266 -31.03 -18.29 32.45
N THR A 267 -31.42 -17.05 32.75
CA THR A 267 -32.78 -16.70 33.21
C THR A 267 -33.59 -15.85 32.24
N ALA A 268 -33.00 -15.38 31.14
CA ALA A 268 -33.63 -14.52 30.13
C ALA A 268 -34.79 -15.15 29.30
N GLY A 269 -35.36 -16.26 29.75
CA GLY A 269 -36.47 -16.97 29.09
C GLY A 269 -35.99 -17.80 27.90
N GLY A 270 -35.79 -19.10 28.12
CA GLY A 270 -35.36 -20.01 27.06
C GLY A 270 -36.35 -20.06 25.91
N THR A 271 -35.98 -19.44 24.78
CA THR A 271 -36.58 -19.74 23.48
C THR A 271 -36.51 -21.24 23.24
N THR A 272 -37.57 -21.83 22.68
CA THR A 272 -37.56 -23.24 22.24
C THR A 272 -36.28 -23.51 21.45
N LEU A 273 -35.44 -24.44 21.95
CA LEU A 273 -34.12 -24.68 21.36
C LEU A 273 -34.25 -24.88 19.84
N PRO A 274 -33.55 -24.09 19.00
CA PRO A 274 -33.52 -24.35 17.57
C PRO A 274 -32.98 -25.77 17.35
N PRO A 275 -33.59 -26.56 16.44
CA PRO A 275 -33.48 -28.02 16.42
C PRO A 275 -32.02 -28.46 16.30
N THR A 276 -31.46 -28.98 17.41
CA THR A 276 -30.06 -28.83 17.82
C THR A 276 -29.10 -28.54 16.67
N THR A 277 -28.95 -27.26 16.38
CA THR A 277 -28.32 -26.78 15.16
C THR A 277 -26.81 -26.76 15.28
N TYR A 278 -26.15 -27.59 14.50
CA TYR A 278 -24.70 -27.70 14.47
C TYR A 278 -24.06 -26.78 13.41
N SER A 279 -22.77 -26.53 13.59
CA SER A 279 -21.89 -25.96 12.56
C SER A 279 -21.08 -27.04 11.86
N LEU A 280 -21.03 -27.00 10.53
CA LEU A 280 -20.00 -27.67 9.73
C LEU A 280 -19.02 -26.61 9.26
N THR A 281 -17.79 -26.67 9.76
CA THR A 281 -16.69 -25.79 9.37
C THR A 281 -15.70 -26.56 8.51
N VAL A 282 -15.33 -25.99 7.36
CA VAL A 282 -14.22 -26.50 6.55
C VAL A 282 -12.99 -25.65 6.83
N THR A 283 -11.95 -26.28 7.36
CA THR A 283 -10.60 -25.73 7.32
C THR A 283 -10.04 -25.97 5.93
N ASN A 284 -10.00 -24.91 5.11
CA ASN A 284 -9.32 -24.94 3.81
C ASN A 284 -7.81 -24.76 4.04
N GLY A 285 -6.99 -25.72 3.63
CA GLY A 285 -5.53 -25.66 3.70
C GLY A 285 -4.85 -24.70 2.71
N GLY A 286 -5.63 -23.91 1.95
CA GLY A 286 -5.15 -23.07 0.85
C GLY A 286 -4.99 -23.87 -0.44
N ASN A 287 -4.64 -23.21 -1.55
CA ASN A 287 -4.35 -23.86 -2.85
C ASN A 287 -5.49 -24.74 -3.43
N GLY A 288 -6.74 -24.36 -3.14
CA GLY A 288 -7.94 -25.00 -3.67
C GLY A 288 -9.19 -24.34 -3.12
N THR A 289 -10.34 -24.65 -3.72
CA THR A 289 -11.66 -24.29 -3.20
C THR A 289 -12.42 -25.54 -2.73
N VAL A 290 -13.41 -25.35 -1.85
CA VAL A 290 -14.28 -26.43 -1.37
C VAL A 290 -15.72 -25.96 -1.40
N THR A 291 -16.59 -26.74 -2.04
CA THR A 291 -18.03 -26.51 -2.10
C THR A 291 -18.82 -27.63 -1.42
N SER A 292 -20.08 -27.38 -1.07
CA SER A 292 -20.96 -28.36 -0.41
C SER A 292 -22.26 -28.67 -1.16
N SER A 293 -22.76 -29.88 -0.95
CA SER A 293 -24.14 -30.29 -1.21
C SER A 293 -24.71 -30.97 0.06
N PRO A 294 -25.75 -30.42 0.73
CA PRO A 294 -26.48 -29.18 0.42
C PRO A 294 -25.59 -27.93 0.31
N ALA A 295 -26.02 -26.96 -0.48
CA ALA A 295 -25.29 -25.70 -0.67
C ALA A 295 -25.28 -24.88 0.63
N GLY A 296 -24.14 -24.28 0.95
CA GLY A 296 -23.95 -23.49 2.17
C GLY A 296 -22.48 -23.18 2.50
N ILE A 297 -21.55 -24.00 2.01
CA ILE A 297 -20.10 -23.77 2.10
C ILE A 297 -19.53 -23.52 0.71
N SER A 298 -18.73 -22.45 0.58
CA SER A 298 -17.89 -22.13 -0.57
C SER A 298 -16.60 -21.48 -0.06
N CYS A 299 -15.54 -22.27 0.05
CA CYS A 299 -14.30 -21.89 0.74
C CYS A 299 -13.43 -20.95 -0.10
N GLY A 300 -13.84 -19.68 -0.08
CA GLY A 300 -13.20 -18.50 -0.66
C GLY A 300 -13.84 -17.23 -0.08
N SER A 301 -15.14 -17.31 0.27
CA SER A 301 -15.86 -16.29 1.07
C SER A 301 -16.55 -16.87 2.31
N THR A 302 -17.11 -18.09 2.24
CA THR A 302 -17.88 -18.70 3.34
C THR A 302 -17.43 -20.14 3.60
N CYS A 303 -16.52 -20.32 4.55
CA CYS A 303 -15.92 -21.62 4.88
C CYS A 303 -16.72 -22.46 5.90
N SER A 304 -17.86 -21.98 6.38
CA SER A 304 -18.65 -22.66 7.42
C SER A 304 -20.14 -22.41 7.25
N VAL A 305 -20.97 -23.43 7.50
CA VAL A 305 -22.42 -23.28 7.59
C VAL A 305 -22.91 -23.71 8.98
N SER A 306 -23.63 -22.81 9.64
CA SER A 306 -24.32 -23.01 10.92
C SER A 306 -25.83 -23.17 10.69
N GLY A 307 -26.55 -23.73 11.66
CA GLY A 307 -27.99 -23.98 11.51
C GLY A 307 -28.33 -25.42 11.09
N ILE A 308 -27.37 -26.34 11.08
CA ILE A 308 -27.55 -27.69 10.56
C ILE A 308 -28.28 -28.57 11.57
N THR A 309 -29.51 -28.97 11.26
CA THR A 309 -30.24 -29.99 12.06
C THR A 309 -29.45 -31.29 12.12
N GLY A 310 -29.29 -31.85 13.32
CA GLY A 310 -28.63 -33.14 13.55
C GLY A 310 -29.13 -34.27 12.64
N GLY A 311 -28.21 -35.09 12.13
CA GLY A 311 -28.48 -36.17 11.19
C GLY A 311 -28.44 -35.76 9.71
N THR A 312 -28.23 -34.49 9.39
CA THR A 312 -28.09 -34.03 8.00
C THR A 312 -26.79 -34.51 7.38
N ASN A 313 -26.88 -35.16 6.21
CA ASN A 313 -25.71 -35.54 5.42
C ASN A 313 -25.24 -34.38 4.54
N TYR A 314 -23.93 -34.12 4.58
CA TYR A 314 -23.22 -33.20 3.68
C TYR A 314 -22.20 -33.97 2.85
N THR A 315 -22.17 -33.68 1.56
CA THR A 315 -21.09 -34.05 0.64
C THR A 315 -20.31 -32.78 0.32
N LEU A 316 -19.03 -32.77 0.67
CA LEU A 316 -18.09 -31.70 0.37
C LEU A 316 -17.20 -32.13 -0.80
N THR A 317 -16.94 -31.21 -1.72
CA THR A 317 -16.12 -31.45 -2.91
C THR A 317 -14.98 -30.44 -2.96
N ALA A 318 -13.75 -30.93 -2.98
CA ALA A 318 -12.56 -30.10 -3.12
C ALA A 318 -12.17 -29.97 -4.61
N ALA A 319 -12.03 -28.74 -5.08
CA ALA A 319 -11.40 -28.42 -6.35
C ALA A 319 -9.99 -27.88 -6.05
N PRO A 320 -8.93 -28.71 -6.14
CA PRO A 320 -7.56 -28.24 -5.97
C PRO A 320 -7.18 -27.28 -7.09
N ASN A 321 -6.33 -26.30 -6.77
CA ASN A 321 -5.67 -25.49 -7.79
C ASN A 321 -4.66 -26.37 -8.56
N THR A 322 -4.21 -25.88 -9.72
CA THR A 322 -3.21 -26.55 -10.57
C THR A 322 -1.98 -26.98 -9.75
N ASN A 323 -1.54 -28.23 -9.94
CA ASN A 323 -0.44 -28.89 -9.21
C ASN A 323 -0.73 -29.28 -7.74
N PHE A 324 -1.97 -29.22 -7.26
CA PHE A 324 -2.35 -29.70 -5.92
C PHE A 324 -3.25 -30.94 -5.96
N THR A 325 -3.22 -31.71 -4.89
CA THR A 325 -4.12 -32.84 -4.62
C THR A 325 -4.88 -32.61 -3.33
N ALA A 326 -6.20 -32.72 -3.41
CA ALA A 326 -7.06 -32.66 -2.24
C ALA A 326 -6.96 -33.97 -1.43
N SER A 327 -6.78 -33.84 -0.13
CA SER A 327 -6.89 -34.92 0.85
C SER A 327 -7.74 -34.45 2.04
N TRP A 328 -8.35 -35.37 2.77
CA TRP A 328 -9.45 -35.07 3.68
C TRP A 328 -9.25 -35.68 5.06
N SER A 329 -9.55 -34.92 6.12
CA SER A 329 -9.60 -35.42 7.50
C SER A 329 -10.85 -34.89 8.24
N GLY A 330 -11.34 -35.66 9.21
CA GLY A 330 -12.59 -35.39 9.95
C GLY A 330 -13.87 -35.91 9.29
N CYS A 331 -13.79 -36.46 8.07
CA CYS A 331 -14.94 -36.98 7.31
C CYS A 331 -15.41 -38.35 7.82
N THR A 332 -16.70 -38.66 7.65
CA THR A 332 -17.25 -40.01 7.91
C THR A 332 -16.77 -41.01 6.85
N SER A 333 -16.65 -40.58 5.60
CA SER A 333 -15.88 -41.27 4.56
C SER A 333 -15.37 -40.28 3.50
N SER A 334 -14.37 -40.68 2.72
CA SER A 334 -13.82 -39.86 1.62
C SER A 334 -13.50 -40.72 0.41
N SER A 335 -13.66 -40.16 -0.79
CA SER A 335 -13.36 -40.83 -2.06
C SER A 335 -12.82 -39.80 -3.05
N GLY A 336 -11.53 -39.92 -3.37
CA GLY A 336 -10.79 -38.89 -4.14
C GLY A 336 -11.00 -37.51 -3.53
N ASN A 337 -11.43 -36.56 -4.36
CA ASN A 337 -11.68 -35.17 -3.97
C ASN A 337 -12.93 -34.95 -3.10
N THR A 338 -13.74 -35.99 -2.82
CA THR A 338 -15.00 -35.85 -2.09
C THR A 338 -14.91 -36.36 -0.65
N CYS A 339 -15.57 -35.66 0.27
CA CYS A 339 -15.72 -35.97 1.69
C CYS A 339 -17.21 -36.02 2.04
N THR A 340 -17.67 -37.09 2.66
CA THR A 340 -19.06 -37.22 3.13
C THR A 340 -19.10 -37.28 4.65
N ILE A 341 -20.07 -36.58 5.23
CA ILE A 341 -20.24 -36.48 6.68
C ILE A 341 -21.71 -36.41 7.07
N THR A 342 -22.08 -37.15 8.13
CA THR A 342 -23.36 -36.97 8.82
C THR A 342 -23.15 -36.03 10.00
N VAL A 343 -23.72 -34.82 9.94
CA VAL A 343 -23.51 -33.79 10.97
C VAL A 343 -24.38 -34.09 12.18
N ASN A 344 -23.77 -34.70 13.21
CA ASN A 344 -24.41 -35.05 14.48
C ASN A 344 -23.87 -34.25 15.68
N GLY A 345 -22.98 -33.31 15.43
CA GLY A 345 -22.34 -32.40 16.38
C GLY A 345 -21.62 -31.28 15.62
N ASN A 346 -21.16 -30.23 16.31
CA ASN A 346 -20.30 -29.21 15.71
C ASN A 346 -19.02 -29.87 15.19
N THR A 347 -18.85 -29.91 13.87
CA THR A 347 -17.72 -30.62 13.26
C THR A 347 -16.85 -29.69 12.43
N THR A 348 -15.54 -29.79 12.63
CA THR A 348 -14.56 -29.23 11.71
C THR A 348 -13.97 -30.37 10.87
N VAL A 349 -13.93 -30.19 9.56
CA VAL A 349 -13.25 -31.09 8.62
C VAL A 349 -12.18 -30.30 7.88
N THR A 350 -11.04 -30.93 7.56
CA THR A 350 -9.93 -30.24 6.89
C THR A 350 -9.77 -30.76 5.47
N ALA A 351 -9.85 -29.85 4.50
CA ALA A 351 -9.39 -30.08 3.15
C ALA A 351 -7.90 -29.72 3.08
N THR A 352 -7.05 -30.74 3.17
CA THR A 352 -5.59 -30.58 3.08
C THR A 352 -5.18 -30.71 1.63
N PHE A 353 -4.95 -29.57 0.98
CA PHE A 353 -4.39 -29.50 -0.36
C PHE A 353 -2.88 -29.73 -0.28
N SER A 354 -2.48 -30.98 -0.37
CA SER A 354 -1.06 -31.32 -0.52
C SER A 354 -0.64 -30.92 -1.93
N GLN A 355 0.39 -30.07 -2.05
CA GLN A 355 1.07 -29.88 -3.33
C GLN A 355 1.47 -31.27 -3.84
N GLN A 356 1.20 -31.56 -5.10
CA GLN A 356 1.70 -32.81 -5.67
C GLN A 356 3.22 -32.77 -5.57
N THR A 357 3.80 -33.78 -4.92
CA THR A 357 5.24 -34.02 -4.97
C THR A 357 5.58 -34.47 -6.38
N GLN A 358 5.73 -33.47 -7.27
CA GLN A 358 6.26 -33.62 -8.62
C GLN A 358 7.52 -34.47 -8.53
N THR A 359 7.59 -35.54 -9.33
CA THR A 359 8.71 -36.48 -9.35
C THR A 359 9.98 -35.73 -9.73
N SER A 360 10.73 -35.30 -8.72
CA SER A 360 11.76 -34.26 -8.79
C SER A 360 11.33 -33.04 -9.62
N VAL A 361 10.80 -32.02 -8.95
CA VAL A 361 10.79 -30.64 -9.51
C VAL A 361 12.20 -30.37 -10.05
N PRO A 362 12.39 -30.02 -11.34
CA PRO A 362 13.67 -29.55 -11.83
C PRO A 362 14.14 -28.37 -10.96
N ALA A 363 15.43 -28.32 -10.63
CA ALA A 363 15.97 -27.15 -9.93
C ALA A 363 15.77 -25.91 -10.81
N ILE A 364 15.42 -24.77 -10.21
CA ILE A 364 15.36 -23.46 -10.87
C ILE A 364 16.62 -23.31 -11.73
N SER A 365 16.43 -23.21 -13.04
CA SER A 365 17.51 -23.25 -14.01
C SER A 365 17.69 -21.89 -14.69
N ASN A 366 18.94 -21.52 -14.86
CA ASN A 366 19.34 -20.32 -15.58
C ASN A 366 19.72 -20.75 -16.99
N ILE A 367 18.88 -20.43 -17.98
CA ILE A 367 18.98 -20.90 -19.36
C ILE A 367 19.42 -19.72 -20.23
N TYR A 368 20.66 -19.74 -20.70
CA TYR A 368 21.24 -18.63 -21.46
C TYR A 368 20.99 -18.78 -22.96
N ILE A 369 20.44 -17.73 -23.60
CA ILE A 369 20.02 -17.69 -25.01
C ILE A 369 20.78 -16.58 -25.76
N SER A 370 21.22 -16.87 -26.99
CA SER A 370 21.81 -15.88 -27.90
C SER A 370 21.41 -16.15 -29.36
N GLN A 371 21.55 -15.17 -30.25
CA GLN A 371 21.11 -15.30 -31.65
C GLN A 371 21.73 -16.49 -32.40
N ILE A 372 23.00 -16.79 -32.13
CA ILE A 372 23.80 -17.81 -32.84
C ILE A 372 24.39 -18.85 -31.87
N GLY A 373 23.74 -19.06 -30.72
CA GLY A 373 24.20 -19.98 -29.69
C GLY A 373 24.36 -21.43 -30.19
N SER A 374 25.33 -22.14 -29.63
CA SER A 374 25.60 -23.55 -29.94
C SER A 374 26.10 -24.34 -28.73
N GLY A 375 25.94 -23.78 -27.52
CA GLY A 375 26.39 -24.36 -26.27
C GLY A 375 25.32 -25.15 -25.53
N SER A 376 25.54 -25.43 -24.24
CA SER A 376 24.59 -26.15 -23.39
C SER A 376 23.51 -25.26 -22.74
N GLY A 377 23.62 -23.94 -22.88
CA GLY A 377 22.76 -22.96 -22.23
C GLY A 377 23.24 -22.55 -20.84
N SER A 378 24.49 -22.87 -20.46
CA SER A 378 24.99 -22.71 -19.08
C SER A 378 25.47 -21.30 -18.70
N SER A 379 25.73 -20.45 -19.68
CA SER A 379 26.21 -19.06 -19.53
C SER A 379 26.16 -18.34 -20.87
N CYS A 380 26.29 -17.01 -20.93
CA CYS A 380 26.29 -16.28 -22.20
C CYS A 380 27.39 -16.70 -23.20
N VAL A 381 28.51 -17.27 -22.74
CA VAL A 381 29.57 -17.79 -23.62
C VAL A 381 29.31 -19.21 -24.14
N ASP A 382 28.31 -19.88 -23.58
CA ASP A 382 27.87 -21.25 -23.88
C ASP A 382 26.34 -21.29 -24.11
N ALA A 383 25.78 -20.21 -24.66
CA ALA A 383 24.35 -20.03 -24.81
C ALA A 383 23.74 -20.95 -25.89
N LEU A 384 22.45 -21.28 -25.73
CA LEU A 384 21.61 -21.93 -26.72
C LEU A 384 21.14 -20.92 -27.79
N PRO A 385 20.79 -21.37 -29.01
CA PRO A 385 20.30 -20.48 -30.07
C PRO A 385 18.85 -20.05 -29.86
N VAL A 386 18.47 -18.91 -30.42
CA VAL A 386 17.05 -18.48 -30.52
C VAL A 386 16.16 -19.53 -31.20
N SER A 387 16.69 -20.30 -32.16
CA SER A 387 15.95 -21.42 -32.79
C SER A 387 15.70 -22.62 -31.85
N TRP A 388 16.36 -22.67 -30.69
CA TRP A 388 16.01 -23.60 -29.60
C TRP A 388 14.93 -23.00 -28.71
N PHE A 389 15.04 -21.72 -28.35
CA PHE A 389 14.01 -21.00 -27.57
C PHE A 389 12.65 -20.99 -28.28
N ASN A 390 12.59 -20.62 -29.57
CA ASN A 390 11.36 -20.56 -30.38
C ASN A 390 10.79 -21.95 -30.77
N ASN A 391 11.21 -23.04 -30.15
CA ASN A 391 10.71 -24.38 -30.43
C ASN A 391 9.93 -24.91 -29.22
N SER A 392 8.60 -25.02 -29.37
CA SER A 392 7.67 -25.37 -28.28
C SER A 392 7.95 -26.73 -27.61
N VAL A 393 8.71 -27.64 -28.24
CA VAL A 393 9.16 -28.88 -27.57
C VAL A 393 10.14 -28.64 -26.41
N ASN A 394 10.74 -27.45 -26.34
CA ASN A 394 11.66 -27.05 -25.29
C ASN A 394 10.97 -26.28 -24.15
N TRP A 395 9.63 -26.24 -24.12
CA TRP A 395 8.83 -25.61 -23.07
C TRP A 395 7.99 -26.65 -22.34
N GLY A 396 7.86 -26.51 -21.02
CA GLY A 396 7.13 -27.44 -20.16
C GLY A 396 7.87 -27.76 -18.86
N THR A 397 7.56 -28.91 -18.25
CA THR A 397 8.09 -29.31 -16.93
C THR A 397 9.14 -30.42 -16.97
N GLY A 398 9.66 -30.73 -18.15
CA GLY A 398 10.73 -31.71 -18.35
C GLY A 398 12.11 -31.18 -17.96
N GLN A 399 13.04 -32.10 -17.67
CA GLN A 399 14.36 -31.81 -17.09
C GLN A 399 15.29 -30.90 -17.96
N ASN A 400 14.96 -30.69 -19.25
CA ASN A 400 15.70 -29.81 -20.16
C ASN A 400 14.73 -28.86 -20.92
N GLN A 401 13.68 -28.39 -20.26
CA GLN A 401 12.69 -27.46 -20.82
C GLN A 401 12.65 -26.18 -19.98
N ILE A 402 12.21 -25.06 -20.57
CA ILE A 402 11.85 -23.84 -19.85
C ILE A 402 10.46 -24.04 -19.22
N GLY A 403 10.35 -23.84 -17.90
CA GLY A 403 9.09 -23.96 -17.16
C GLY A 403 9.02 -23.09 -15.89
N PRO A 404 7.98 -23.27 -15.07
CA PRO A 404 7.69 -22.38 -13.94
C PRO A 404 8.86 -22.14 -12.98
N GLY A 405 9.30 -20.89 -12.86
CA GLY A 405 10.41 -20.49 -11.98
C GLY A 405 11.79 -20.54 -12.61
N ASP A 406 11.94 -20.95 -13.87
CA ASP A 406 13.20 -20.84 -14.61
C ASP A 406 13.47 -19.39 -15.02
N THR A 407 14.76 -19.03 -15.13
CA THR A 407 15.21 -17.73 -15.62
C THR A 407 15.93 -17.89 -16.96
N VAL A 408 15.39 -17.29 -18.00
CA VAL A 408 15.99 -17.27 -19.33
C VAL A 408 16.83 -15.99 -19.48
N HIS A 409 18.15 -16.15 -19.54
CA HIS A 409 19.08 -15.04 -19.67
C HIS A 409 19.34 -14.75 -21.17
N LEU A 410 18.86 -13.62 -21.67
CA LEU A 410 19.15 -13.15 -23.02
C LEU A 410 20.55 -12.53 -23.08
N CYS A 411 21.35 -12.91 -24.08
CA CYS A 411 22.76 -12.57 -24.20
C CYS A 411 23.10 -11.88 -25.52
N GLY A 412 23.55 -10.63 -25.44
CA GLY A 412 23.98 -9.84 -26.60
C GLY A 412 22.83 -9.49 -27.55
N ILE A 413 23.14 -9.33 -28.83
CA ILE A 413 22.16 -8.90 -29.83
C ILE A 413 21.34 -10.10 -30.31
N ILE A 414 20.03 -10.06 -30.02
CA ILE A 414 19.00 -10.92 -30.61
C ILE A 414 18.41 -10.18 -31.81
N SER A 415 18.39 -10.80 -32.99
CA SER A 415 17.98 -10.19 -34.27
C SER A 415 16.89 -10.98 -34.99
N SER A 416 16.07 -11.69 -34.24
CA SER A 416 14.85 -12.39 -34.69
C SER A 416 13.87 -12.50 -33.52
N PRO A 417 12.55 -12.54 -33.74
CA PRO A 417 11.56 -12.51 -32.65
C PRO A 417 11.73 -13.65 -31.65
N LEU A 418 11.40 -13.38 -30.39
CA LEU A 418 11.37 -14.37 -29.31
C LEU A 418 9.91 -14.75 -29.00
N ILE A 419 9.59 -16.04 -29.00
CA ILE A 419 8.23 -16.54 -28.75
C ILE A 419 8.22 -17.38 -27.46
N VAL A 420 7.46 -16.93 -26.45
CA VAL A 420 7.27 -17.65 -25.18
C VAL A 420 6.15 -18.68 -25.34
N GLU A 421 6.50 -19.96 -25.22
CA GLU A 421 5.59 -21.08 -25.52
C GLU A 421 5.16 -21.88 -24.28
N GLY A 422 5.43 -21.37 -23.06
CA GLY A 422 5.00 -21.99 -21.81
C GLY A 422 4.63 -20.97 -20.73
N ASP A 423 3.83 -21.41 -19.77
CA ASP A 423 3.40 -20.63 -18.60
C ASP A 423 4.32 -20.83 -17.40
N GLY A 424 4.43 -19.81 -16.55
CA GLY A 424 4.93 -19.95 -15.19
C GLY A 424 3.87 -20.45 -14.21
N ALA A 425 4.04 -20.15 -12.93
CA ALA A 425 3.04 -20.39 -11.90
C ALA A 425 3.08 -19.32 -10.80
N LEU A 426 2.04 -19.25 -9.98
CA LEU A 426 1.98 -18.37 -8.81
C LEU A 426 3.20 -18.59 -7.88
N GLY A 427 3.98 -17.54 -7.65
CA GLY A 427 5.22 -17.59 -6.87
C GLY A 427 6.43 -18.26 -7.58
N ARG A 428 6.27 -18.63 -8.86
CA ARG A 428 7.29 -19.20 -9.75
C ARG A 428 7.04 -18.72 -11.21
N PRO A 429 7.14 -17.40 -11.49
CA PRO A 429 7.04 -16.92 -12.86
C PRO A 429 8.19 -17.47 -13.71
N ILE A 430 8.03 -17.52 -15.03
CA ILE A 430 9.17 -17.61 -15.96
C ILE A 430 9.75 -16.20 -16.07
N VAL A 431 11.06 -16.05 -15.87
CA VAL A 431 11.72 -14.73 -15.95
C VAL A 431 12.55 -14.65 -17.23
N ILE A 432 12.22 -13.74 -18.13
CA ILE A 432 13.02 -13.38 -19.31
C ILE A 432 13.93 -12.21 -18.89
N TYR A 433 15.17 -12.51 -18.54
CA TYR A 433 16.14 -11.55 -18.01
C TYR A 433 17.13 -11.07 -19.08
N PHE A 434 17.39 -9.77 -19.17
CA PHE A 434 18.39 -9.21 -20.07
C PHE A 434 19.74 -9.06 -19.37
N GLU A 435 20.76 -9.78 -19.84
CA GLU A 435 22.13 -9.58 -19.38
C GLU A 435 22.70 -8.23 -19.84
N ASN A 436 23.78 -7.77 -19.20
CA ASN A 436 24.38 -6.47 -19.51
C ASN A 436 24.80 -6.36 -20.99
N GLY A 437 24.16 -5.44 -21.73
CA GLY A 437 24.35 -5.25 -23.17
C GLY A 437 23.56 -6.23 -24.06
N ALA A 438 22.60 -6.97 -23.49
CA ALA A 438 21.62 -7.73 -24.26
C ALA A 438 20.53 -6.82 -24.84
N ARG A 439 20.11 -7.10 -26.08
CA ARG A 439 19.10 -6.31 -26.79
C ARG A 439 18.41 -7.10 -27.88
N ILE A 440 17.09 -6.97 -27.98
CA ILE A 440 16.29 -7.45 -29.12
C ILE A 440 16.27 -6.31 -30.14
N SER A 441 17.03 -6.45 -31.23
CA SER A 441 17.28 -5.38 -32.19
C SER A 441 17.12 -5.91 -33.62
N MET A 442 16.11 -5.40 -34.32
CA MET A 442 15.76 -5.78 -35.69
C MET A 442 15.66 -4.53 -36.58
N PRO A 443 15.62 -4.65 -37.92
CA PRO A 443 15.36 -3.50 -38.79
C PRO A 443 14.00 -2.88 -38.50
N ALA A 444 12.96 -3.71 -38.37
CA ALA A 444 11.66 -3.39 -37.82
C ALA A 444 11.18 -4.60 -36.99
N CYS A 445 10.57 -4.36 -35.83
CA CYS A 445 9.83 -5.40 -35.11
C CYS A 445 8.59 -5.81 -35.92
N PRO A 446 8.17 -7.09 -35.91
CA PRO A 446 6.95 -7.51 -36.57
C PRO A 446 5.71 -7.07 -35.78
N VAL A 447 4.56 -6.98 -36.45
CA VAL A 447 3.23 -6.73 -35.83
C VAL A 447 2.81 -7.78 -34.77
N SER A 448 3.49 -8.93 -34.73
CA SER A 448 3.30 -9.98 -33.74
C SER A 448 4.11 -9.80 -32.45
N GLY A 449 4.97 -8.78 -32.37
CA GLY A 449 5.90 -8.56 -31.26
C GLY A 449 7.33 -8.99 -31.58
N CYS A 450 8.30 -8.16 -31.18
CA CYS A 450 9.71 -8.51 -31.07
C CYS A 450 9.95 -9.55 -29.96
N LEU A 451 9.18 -9.44 -28.87
CA LEU A 451 8.96 -10.48 -27.86
C LEU A 451 7.46 -10.82 -27.82
N VAL A 452 7.11 -12.10 -27.81
CA VAL A 452 5.72 -12.59 -27.88
C VAL A 452 5.40 -13.41 -26.64
N LEU A 453 4.49 -12.91 -25.81
CA LEU A 453 3.98 -13.50 -24.57
C LEU A 453 2.51 -13.96 -24.71
N ASP A 454 1.91 -13.84 -25.91
CA ASP A 454 0.49 -14.11 -26.16
C ASP A 454 0.02 -15.45 -25.55
N LYS A 455 -1.10 -15.38 -24.82
CA LYS A 455 -1.76 -16.51 -24.16
C LYS A 455 -0.89 -17.22 -23.12
N ARG A 456 0.05 -16.51 -22.50
CA ARG A 456 0.89 -17.03 -21.39
C ARG A 456 0.50 -16.41 -20.06
N ASN A 457 0.90 -17.09 -19.01
CA ASN A 457 0.60 -16.73 -17.64
C ASN A 457 1.86 -16.75 -16.76
N TYR A 458 1.96 -15.85 -15.79
CA TYR A 458 3.08 -15.77 -14.84
C TYR A 458 4.44 -15.64 -15.55
N VAL A 459 4.61 -14.58 -16.34
CA VAL A 459 5.87 -14.28 -17.04
C VAL A 459 6.35 -12.89 -16.65
N THR A 460 7.58 -12.80 -16.15
CA THR A 460 8.30 -11.55 -15.93
C THR A 460 9.24 -11.30 -17.10
N VAL A 461 9.28 -10.08 -17.65
CA VAL A 461 10.34 -9.59 -18.52
C VAL A 461 11.12 -8.53 -17.75
N ASP A 462 12.38 -8.82 -17.43
CA ASP A 462 13.22 -7.97 -16.57
C ASP A 462 14.46 -7.51 -17.35
N GLY A 463 14.50 -6.22 -17.67
CA GLY A 463 15.59 -5.59 -18.39
C GLY A 463 16.83 -5.29 -17.55
N GLY A 464 16.80 -5.51 -16.22
CA GLY A 464 17.90 -5.17 -15.31
C GLY A 464 18.25 -3.67 -15.21
N GLY A 465 17.47 -2.80 -15.86
CA GLY A 465 17.77 -1.37 -16.08
C GLY A 465 18.70 -1.11 -17.26
N VAL A 466 18.95 -2.10 -18.14
CA VAL A 466 19.92 -2.00 -19.26
C VAL A 466 19.51 -2.75 -20.55
N GLY A 467 18.45 -3.55 -20.51
CA GLY A 467 17.95 -4.32 -21.66
C GLY A 467 17.14 -3.47 -22.63
N VAL A 468 17.33 -3.68 -23.93
CA VAL A 468 16.67 -2.88 -24.98
C VAL A 468 15.87 -3.75 -25.95
N ILE A 469 14.69 -3.28 -26.35
CA ILE A 469 13.90 -3.80 -27.48
C ILE A 469 13.73 -2.65 -28.49
N GLU A 470 14.18 -2.84 -29.72
CA GLU A 470 14.26 -1.74 -30.69
C GLU A 470 14.07 -2.16 -32.15
N SER A 471 13.44 -1.26 -32.92
CA SER A 471 13.67 -1.20 -34.37
C SER A 471 14.83 -0.25 -34.67
N THR A 472 15.70 -0.66 -35.61
CA THR A 472 16.89 0.11 -36.01
C THR A 472 16.72 0.84 -37.35
N ALA A 473 15.59 0.60 -38.02
CA ALA A 473 15.33 1.04 -39.38
C ALA A 473 13.82 1.16 -39.68
N ASN A 474 12.98 1.51 -38.70
CA ASN A 474 11.54 1.75 -38.88
C ASN A 474 11.17 3.18 -38.46
N GLY A 475 10.54 3.94 -39.36
CA GLY A 475 10.33 5.39 -39.21
C GLY A 475 10.55 6.14 -40.52
N THR A 476 10.17 7.41 -40.58
CA THR A 476 10.09 8.19 -41.82
C THR A 476 11.42 8.35 -42.55
N ASP A 477 12.50 8.65 -41.83
CA ASP A 477 13.86 8.80 -42.38
C ASP A 477 14.57 7.44 -42.58
N PHE A 478 13.87 6.31 -42.39
CA PHE A 478 14.43 4.96 -42.41
C PHE A 478 13.89 4.06 -43.54
N PRO A 479 14.59 2.97 -43.90
CA PRO A 479 14.16 2.08 -44.99
C PRO A 479 12.83 1.31 -44.80
N SER A 480 12.27 1.27 -43.59
CA SER A 480 11.02 0.54 -43.28
C SER A 480 9.96 1.51 -42.77
N HIS A 481 8.77 1.46 -43.37
CA HIS A 481 7.61 2.22 -42.91
C HIS A 481 6.47 1.22 -42.64
N ILE A 482 6.62 0.39 -41.60
CA ILE A 482 5.65 -0.67 -41.28
C ILE A 482 5.10 -0.56 -39.86
N ALA A 483 3.93 -1.16 -39.66
CA ALA A 483 3.41 -1.43 -38.32
C ALA A 483 4.34 -2.41 -37.57
N ALA A 484 4.58 -2.17 -36.28
CA ALA A 484 5.59 -2.84 -35.47
C ALA A 484 5.23 -2.84 -33.98
N LEU A 485 5.55 -3.93 -33.28
CA LEU A 485 5.23 -4.12 -31.87
C LEU A 485 6.46 -4.57 -31.06
N GLY A 486 6.72 -3.95 -29.92
CA GLY A 486 7.81 -4.31 -29.01
C GLY A 486 7.52 -5.63 -28.30
N ILE A 487 6.55 -5.61 -27.39
CA ILE A 487 6.11 -6.79 -26.61
C ILE A 487 4.61 -7.04 -26.84
N SER A 488 4.28 -8.22 -27.37
CA SER A 488 2.89 -8.70 -27.46
C SER A 488 2.55 -9.53 -26.22
N ALA A 489 1.43 -9.27 -25.56
CA ALA A 489 0.95 -10.01 -24.40
C ALA A 489 -0.57 -10.25 -24.46
N ASP A 490 -1.12 -10.51 -25.64
CA ASP A 490 -2.57 -10.58 -25.83
C ASP A 490 -3.19 -11.86 -25.23
N ASN A 491 -4.35 -11.70 -24.57
CA ASN A 491 -5.03 -12.75 -23.79
C ASN A 491 -4.09 -13.36 -22.71
N SER A 492 -3.31 -12.56 -21.99
CA SER A 492 -2.28 -13.04 -21.04
C SER A 492 -2.53 -12.62 -19.58
N GLY A 493 -2.05 -13.42 -18.62
CA GLY A 493 -2.36 -13.25 -17.20
C GLY A 493 -1.13 -13.16 -16.29
N TRP A 494 -1.12 -12.29 -15.29
CA TRP A 494 0.01 -12.17 -14.34
C TRP A 494 1.35 -11.90 -15.05
N ILE A 495 1.40 -10.82 -15.82
CA ILE A 495 2.57 -10.40 -16.58
C ILE A 495 3.23 -9.20 -15.87
N GLU A 496 4.54 -9.25 -15.73
CA GLU A 496 5.37 -8.17 -15.17
C GLU A 496 6.40 -7.77 -16.23
N ILE A 497 6.46 -6.50 -16.61
CA ILE A 497 7.45 -5.94 -17.54
C ILE A 497 8.15 -4.81 -16.79
N LYS A 498 9.49 -4.82 -16.76
CA LYS A 498 10.25 -3.82 -16.01
C LYS A 498 11.70 -3.61 -16.42
N GLY A 499 12.20 -2.40 -16.16
CA GLY A 499 13.61 -2.05 -16.28
C GLY A 499 14.19 -2.14 -17.70
N LEU A 500 13.36 -2.01 -18.72
CA LEU A 500 13.69 -2.07 -20.14
C LEU A 500 13.71 -0.69 -20.79
N THR A 501 14.34 -0.60 -21.95
CA THR A 501 14.02 0.42 -22.96
C THR A 501 13.29 -0.24 -24.12
N VAL A 502 12.09 0.23 -24.48
CA VAL A 502 11.38 -0.21 -25.69
C VAL A 502 11.23 1.00 -26.61
N GLN A 503 11.90 0.97 -27.75
CA GLN A 503 12.11 2.20 -28.53
C GLN A 503 11.98 2.04 -30.04
N ASN A 504 11.71 3.15 -30.73
CA ASN A 504 11.73 3.28 -32.19
C ASN A 504 10.72 2.34 -32.89
N MET A 505 9.59 2.02 -32.27
CA MET A 505 8.57 1.18 -32.93
C MET A 505 8.08 1.83 -34.22
N TYR A 506 7.98 3.16 -34.26
CA TYR A 506 8.10 3.95 -35.49
C TYR A 506 8.70 5.32 -35.16
N VAL A 507 9.88 5.64 -35.69
CA VAL A 507 10.49 6.97 -35.48
C VAL A 507 9.79 8.01 -36.37
N HIS A 508 8.96 8.82 -35.74
CA HIS A 508 8.29 9.96 -36.37
C HIS A 508 9.20 11.19 -36.32
N SER A 509 9.41 11.87 -37.46
CA SER A 509 10.51 12.83 -37.63
C SER A 509 10.06 14.24 -38.02
N SER A 510 8.84 14.38 -38.54
CA SER A 510 8.24 15.66 -38.90
C SER A 510 6.69 15.60 -38.87
N PRO A 511 6.02 16.70 -38.48
CA PRO A 511 4.57 16.94 -38.68
C PRO A 511 4.01 16.81 -40.13
N SER A 512 4.86 16.45 -41.10
CA SER A 512 4.51 16.20 -42.50
C SER A 512 4.56 14.73 -42.90
N ASP A 513 4.93 13.84 -41.98
CA ASP A 513 5.14 12.42 -42.27
C ASP A 513 3.80 11.70 -42.47
N VAL A 514 3.81 10.60 -43.21
CA VAL A 514 2.58 9.82 -43.45
C VAL A 514 2.37 8.87 -42.29
N GLU A 515 1.47 9.27 -41.40
CA GLU A 515 0.93 8.55 -40.25
C GLU A 515 0.69 7.05 -40.57
N ILE A 516 1.18 6.15 -39.68
CA ILE A 516 0.78 4.74 -39.68
C ILE A 516 -0.43 4.59 -38.77
N SER A 517 -1.62 4.58 -39.38
CA SER A 517 -2.93 4.29 -38.76
C SER A 517 -2.83 3.51 -37.45
N PRO A 518 -3.21 4.11 -36.31
CA PRO A 518 -3.35 3.42 -35.04
C PRO A 518 -4.15 2.11 -35.14
N PRO A 519 -3.81 1.08 -34.33
CA PRO A 519 -2.68 0.99 -33.41
C PRO A 519 -1.42 0.42 -34.11
N GLY A 520 -0.88 1.13 -35.11
CA GLY A 520 0.16 0.60 -35.99
C GLY A 520 1.54 0.41 -35.35
N ALA A 521 1.95 1.25 -34.40
CA ALA A 521 3.27 1.19 -33.77
C ALA A 521 3.14 1.21 -32.25
N GLU A 522 3.61 0.16 -31.58
CA GLU A 522 3.25 -0.13 -30.18
C GLU A 522 4.45 -0.59 -29.35
N CYS A 523 4.65 -0.04 -28.14
CA CYS A 523 5.72 -0.49 -27.24
C CYS A 523 5.32 -1.82 -26.57
N VAL A 524 4.13 -1.86 -25.95
CA VAL A 524 3.52 -3.06 -25.35
C VAL A 524 2.02 -3.10 -25.63
N ARG A 525 1.51 -4.24 -26.09
CA ARG A 525 0.06 -4.49 -26.27
C ARG A 525 -0.40 -5.66 -25.41
N PHE A 526 -1.53 -5.47 -24.73
CA PHE A 526 -2.12 -6.44 -23.79
C PHE A 526 -3.66 -6.39 -23.84
N ILE A 527 -4.23 -6.73 -24.99
CA ILE A 527 -5.68 -6.68 -25.24
C ILE A 527 -6.33 -8.07 -25.20
N TYR A 528 -7.60 -8.17 -25.57
CA TYR A 528 -8.36 -9.42 -25.80
C TYR A 528 -8.47 -10.37 -24.59
N GLY A 529 -8.62 -9.85 -23.37
CA GLY A 529 -8.83 -10.66 -22.16
C GLY A 529 -7.58 -10.82 -21.28
N SER A 530 -6.62 -9.91 -21.41
CA SER A 530 -5.43 -9.85 -20.56
C SER A 530 -5.74 -9.21 -19.20
N HIS A 531 -5.12 -9.70 -18.13
CA HIS A 531 -5.36 -9.27 -16.75
C HIS A 531 -4.14 -9.48 -15.84
N ASP A 532 -4.11 -8.84 -14.67
CA ASP A 532 -2.99 -8.82 -13.74
C ASP A 532 -1.68 -8.41 -14.45
N ILE A 533 -1.70 -7.26 -15.13
CA ILE A 533 -0.59 -6.74 -15.92
C ILE A 533 0.10 -5.60 -15.17
N SER A 534 1.41 -5.66 -15.07
CA SER A 534 2.24 -4.59 -14.48
C SER A 534 3.39 -4.22 -15.40
N ILE A 535 3.60 -2.92 -15.60
CA ILE A 535 4.64 -2.36 -16.48
C ILE A 535 5.27 -1.17 -15.74
N HIS A 536 6.56 -1.26 -15.40
CA HIS A 536 7.18 -0.30 -14.49
C HIS A 536 8.70 -0.18 -14.55
N ASP A 537 9.23 0.99 -14.15
CA ASP A 537 10.66 1.32 -14.23
C ASP A 537 11.21 1.25 -15.69
N ASP A 538 10.35 1.31 -16.71
CA ASP A 538 10.71 1.24 -18.13
C ASP A 538 10.87 2.63 -18.79
N VAL A 539 11.59 2.68 -19.92
CA VAL A 539 11.70 3.84 -20.82
C VAL A 539 11.12 3.47 -22.18
N LEU A 540 10.04 4.11 -22.60
CA LEU A 540 9.20 3.64 -23.72
C LEU A 540 8.94 4.79 -24.72
N HIS A 541 9.47 4.73 -25.94
CA HIS A 541 9.44 5.90 -26.84
C HIS A 541 9.45 5.61 -28.35
N ASP A 542 9.10 6.65 -29.14
CA ASP A 542 9.01 6.62 -30.60
C ASP A 542 8.05 5.51 -31.09
N ALA A 543 6.78 5.63 -30.69
CA ALA A 543 5.68 4.72 -31.02
C ALA A 543 4.36 5.49 -31.16
N ALA A 544 3.38 4.94 -31.89
CA ALA A 544 2.06 5.57 -31.98
C ALA A 544 1.29 5.37 -30.67
N TRP A 545 0.91 4.12 -30.37
CA TRP A 545 0.19 3.74 -29.16
C TRP A 545 1.13 2.96 -28.25
N CYS A 546 1.87 3.66 -27.39
CA CYS A 546 3.00 3.02 -26.71
C CYS A 546 2.55 1.92 -25.74
N LEU A 547 1.57 2.19 -24.87
CA LEU A 547 0.90 1.16 -24.07
C LEU A 547 -0.55 1.00 -24.52
N ASN A 548 -0.90 -0.16 -25.08
CA ASN A 548 -2.26 -0.47 -25.56
C ASN A 548 -2.91 -1.59 -24.75
N GLY A 549 -3.87 -1.23 -23.89
CA GLY A 549 -4.66 -2.14 -23.05
C GLY A 549 -6.12 -2.23 -23.49
N GLY A 550 -6.85 -3.27 -23.08
CA GLY A 550 -8.26 -3.40 -23.48
C GLY A 550 -8.83 -4.80 -23.25
N SER A 551 -9.42 -4.99 -22.08
CA SER A 551 -9.98 -6.27 -21.62
C SER A 551 -11.11 -6.03 -20.61
N THR A 552 -11.91 -7.05 -20.29
CA THR A 552 -13.05 -6.94 -19.35
C THR A 552 -12.98 -7.93 -18.20
N GLY A 553 -13.52 -7.51 -17.05
CA GLY A 553 -13.39 -8.13 -15.74
C GLY A 553 -12.80 -7.15 -14.73
N ASN A 554 -12.31 -7.68 -13.60
CA ASN A 554 -11.25 -6.99 -12.87
C ASN A 554 -9.95 -7.24 -13.65
N VAL A 555 -9.44 -6.23 -14.35
CA VAL A 555 -8.26 -6.39 -15.20
C VAL A 555 -6.96 -6.21 -14.42
N ASN A 556 -7.00 -5.56 -13.26
CA ASN A 556 -5.87 -5.41 -12.34
C ASN A 556 -4.58 -4.93 -13.04
N TYR A 557 -4.67 -3.77 -13.69
CA TYR A 557 -3.54 -3.12 -14.39
C TYR A 557 -2.83 -2.14 -13.46
N GLU A 558 -1.52 -2.30 -13.26
CA GLU A 558 -0.69 -1.46 -12.38
C GLU A 558 0.53 -0.94 -13.15
N ILE A 559 0.43 0.28 -13.69
CA ILE A 559 1.39 0.87 -14.64
C ILE A 559 2.07 2.08 -13.98
N TYR A 560 3.36 1.99 -13.64
CA TYR A 560 3.99 2.98 -12.75
C TYR A 560 5.48 3.25 -12.94
N ASN A 561 5.93 4.46 -12.60
CA ASN A 561 7.36 4.86 -12.66
C ASN A 561 8.01 4.65 -14.05
N ASN A 562 7.23 4.76 -15.14
CA ASN A 562 7.73 4.70 -16.51
C ASN A 562 8.06 6.10 -17.06
N ASP A 563 8.96 6.17 -18.03
CA ASP A 563 9.36 7.36 -18.77
C ASP A 563 8.93 7.20 -20.25
N ILE A 564 7.91 7.94 -20.68
CA ILE A 564 7.20 7.72 -21.96
C ILE A 564 7.21 9.00 -22.81
N TYR A 565 7.80 8.96 -24.02
CA TYR A 565 7.94 10.17 -24.85
C TYR A 565 8.03 9.92 -26.36
N ASN A 566 7.92 10.98 -27.17
CA ASN A 566 7.79 10.89 -28.64
C ASN A 566 6.67 9.90 -29.02
N VAL A 567 5.46 10.14 -28.51
CA VAL A 567 4.29 9.29 -28.72
C VAL A 567 3.10 10.09 -29.25
N ASP A 568 2.22 9.43 -30.00
CA ASP A 568 0.89 9.92 -30.32
C ASP A 568 -0.06 9.70 -29.11
N HIS A 569 -0.11 8.45 -28.62
CA HIS A 569 -0.74 8.06 -27.37
C HIS A 569 0.28 7.44 -26.41
N GLY A 570 0.42 8.02 -25.21
CA GLY A 570 1.22 7.41 -24.13
C GLY A 570 0.60 6.11 -23.63
N PHE A 571 -0.68 6.18 -23.27
CA PHE A 571 -1.50 5.03 -22.89
C PHE A 571 -2.88 5.11 -23.57
N GLY A 572 -3.26 4.05 -24.28
CA GLY A 572 -4.61 3.86 -24.83
C GLY A 572 -5.31 2.66 -24.20
N MET A 573 -6.57 2.81 -23.77
CA MET A 573 -7.39 1.69 -23.33
C MET A 573 -8.86 1.77 -23.70
N GLY A 574 -9.33 0.72 -24.38
CA GLY A 574 -10.66 0.67 -24.95
C GLY A 574 -11.52 -0.50 -24.54
N LEU A 575 -12.82 -0.23 -24.38
CA LEU A 575 -13.89 -1.21 -24.51
C LEU A 575 -14.73 -0.89 -25.77
N ALA A 576 -14.82 -1.85 -26.68
CA ALA A 576 -15.64 -1.77 -27.90
C ALA A 576 -16.47 -3.06 -28.07
N GLN A 577 -17.25 -3.41 -27.05
CA GLN A 577 -18.12 -4.59 -27.03
C GLN A 577 -19.32 -4.39 -26.10
N ASP A 578 -20.47 -4.96 -26.45
CA ASP A 578 -21.72 -4.75 -25.72
C ASP A 578 -21.70 -5.42 -24.34
N SER A 579 -22.06 -4.66 -23.30
CA SER A 579 -22.03 -5.09 -21.89
C SER A 579 -20.64 -5.44 -21.34
N GLY A 580 -19.59 -4.86 -21.89
CA GLY A 580 -18.22 -5.01 -21.39
C GLY A 580 -17.95 -4.13 -20.17
N VAL A 581 -17.49 -4.71 -19.07
CA VAL A 581 -17.11 -3.95 -17.87
C VAL A 581 -15.63 -4.19 -17.55
N ALA A 582 -14.86 -3.13 -17.29
CA ALA A 582 -13.48 -3.22 -16.82
C ALA A 582 -13.29 -2.46 -15.50
N THR A 583 -12.53 -3.04 -14.57
CA THR A 583 -12.23 -2.43 -13.25
C THR A 583 -10.82 -2.75 -12.78
N GLY A 584 -10.31 -1.96 -11.83
CA GLY A 584 -9.00 -2.18 -11.20
C GLY A 584 -7.86 -1.74 -12.12
N ILE A 585 -7.76 -0.45 -12.38
CA ILE A 585 -6.71 0.15 -13.22
C ILE A 585 -6.02 1.29 -12.46
N SER A 586 -4.68 1.30 -12.45
CA SER A 586 -3.87 2.28 -11.73
C SER A 586 -2.69 2.79 -12.58
N PHE A 587 -2.56 4.11 -12.68
CA PHE A 587 -1.43 4.80 -13.33
C PHE A 587 -0.77 5.76 -12.33
N TYR A 588 0.51 5.55 -12.00
CA TYR A 588 1.16 6.38 -10.98
C TYR A 588 2.68 6.57 -11.09
N HIS A 589 3.18 7.74 -10.69
CA HIS A 589 4.59 8.16 -10.86
C HIS A 589 5.14 8.07 -12.30
N ASN A 590 4.29 7.92 -13.32
CA ASN A 590 4.77 7.94 -14.71
C ASN A 590 5.13 9.37 -15.12
N HIS A 591 6.14 9.50 -15.97
CA HIS A 591 6.42 10.71 -16.73
C HIS A 591 5.99 10.46 -18.18
N VAL A 592 5.07 11.27 -18.71
CA VAL A 592 4.68 11.22 -20.13
C VAL A 592 4.94 12.58 -20.76
N HIS A 593 5.73 12.67 -21.83
CA HIS A 593 6.13 13.97 -22.39
C HIS A 593 6.44 14.01 -23.90
N ASP A 594 6.47 15.24 -24.44
CA ASP A 594 6.92 15.57 -25.81
C ASP A 594 6.26 14.74 -26.94
N ALA A 595 4.97 15.00 -27.20
CA ALA A 595 4.22 14.39 -28.32
C ALA A 595 4.37 15.13 -29.66
N ALA A 596 4.88 16.37 -29.70
CA ALA A 596 4.85 17.28 -30.86
C ALA A 596 5.45 16.75 -32.18
N ASN A 597 6.25 15.68 -32.17
CA ASN A 597 6.71 15.04 -33.40
C ASN A 597 5.56 14.35 -34.17
N TRP A 598 4.52 13.87 -33.46
CA TRP A 598 3.34 13.18 -33.99
C TRP A 598 2.17 14.11 -34.35
N ASP A 599 2.24 15.41 -34.03
CA ASP A 599 1.23 16.44 -34.34
C ASP A 599 1.13 16.70 -35.86
N THR A 600 0.57 15.75 -36.63
CA THR A 600 0.59 15.83 -38.10
C THR A 600 -0.51 16.72 -38.67
N THR A 601 -0.18 17.50 -39.71
CA THR A 601 -1.17 18.42 -40.33
C THR A 601 -2.29 17.72 -41.12
N THR A 602 -2.27 16.39 -41.19
CA THR A 602 -3.30 15.53 -41.78
C THR A 602 -4.01 14.65 -40.76
N ASP A 603 -3.61 14.73 -39.49
CA ASP A 603 -4.16 13.86 -38.46
C ASP A 603 -5.65 14.10 -38.24
N VAL A 604 -6.34 13.00 -37.92
CA VAL A 604 -7.77 12.97 -37.57
C VAL A 604 -8.01 12.22 -36.26
N PHE A 605 -6.94 11.73 -35.64
CA PHE A 605 -6.92 11.13 -34.32
C PHE A 605 -6.54 12.19 -33.28
N HIS A 606 -6.49 11.77 -32.03
CA HIS A 606 -6.26 12.63 -30.87
C HIS A 606 -4.88 12.33 -30.30
N HIS A 607 -4.08 13.32 -29.94
CA HIS A 607 -2.84 13.07 -29.19
C HIS A 607 -3.09 13.23 -27.69
N ASP A 608 -2.96 12.16 -26.93
CA ASP A 608 -3.39 12.10 -25.52
C ASP A 608 -2.34 11.35 -24.68
N ALA A 609 -2.02 11.82 -23.47
CA ALA A 609 -1.11 11.07 -22.60
C ALA A 609 -1.79 9.80 -22.06
N PHE A 610 -3.08 9.92 -21.74
CA PHE A 610 -3.97 8.82 -21.37
C PHE A 610 -5.31 8.98 -22.10
N HIS A 611 -5.63 8.07 -23.03
CA HIS A 611 -6.92 7.97 -23.71
C HIS A 611 -7.65 6.73 -23.22
N ILE A 612 -8.82 6.90 -22.60
CA ILE A 612 -9.60 5.81 -22.00
C ILE A 612 -11.06 5.91 -22.48
N TRP A 613 -11.59 4.87 -23.14
CA TRP A 613 -12.92 4.93 -23.79
C TRP A 613 -13.81 3.69 -23.61
N ALA A 614 -15.12 3.88 -23.64
CA ALA A 614 -16.11 2.80 -23.58
C ALA A 614 -17.29 2.98 -24.56
N PHE A 615 -17.40 2.07 -25.55
CA PHE A 615 -18.39 2.09 -26.63
C PHE A 615 -19.16 0.77 -26.77
N CYS A 616 -20.28 0.82 -27.51
CA CYS A 616 -20.94 -0.35 -28.08
C CYS A 616 -19.99 -1.20 -28.94
N ALA A 617 -20.41 -2.42 -29.28
CA ALA A 617 -19.73 -3.28 -30.27
C ALA A 617 -19.66 -2.69 -31.69
N ASP A 618 -20.33 -1.57 -31.96
CA ASP A 618 -20.22 -0.81 -33.21
C ASP A 618 -19.11 0.25 -33.20
N ALA A 619 -18.43 0.44 -32.06
CA ALA A 619 -17.37 1.43 -31.80
C ALA A 619 -17.76 2.93 -31.94
N TYR A 620 -19.05 3.28 -32.03
CA TYR A 620 -19.49 4.68 -32.12
C TYR A 620 -20.67 5.03 -31.22
N SER A 621 -21.56 4.06 -30.93
CA SER A 621 -22.76 4.28 -30.13
C SER A 621 -22.46 4.28 -28.63
N TYR A 622 -23.15 5.15 -27.90
CA TYR A 622 -23.16 5.16 -26.43
C TYR A 622 -23.91 3.94 -25.89
N CYS A 623 -23.27 3.18 -25.00
CA CYS A 623 -23.79 1.93 -24.46
C CYS A 623 -23.76 1.92 -22.93
N PRO A 624 -24.89 2.17 -22.23
CA PRO A 624 -24.93 2.25 -20.77
C PRO A 624 -24.45 0.98 -20.03
N THR A 625 -24.42 -0.18 -20.70
CA THR A 625 -23.93 -1.43 -20.10
C THR A 625 -22.45 -1.68 -20.33
N THR A 626 -21.79 -0.90 -21.19
CA THR A 626 -20.33 -1.00 -21.42
C THR A 626 -19.62 0.17 -20.76
N TYR A 627 -18.79 -0.10 -19.76
CA TYR A 627 -18.14 0.95 -18.96
C TYR A 627 -16.83 0.51 -18.30
N ILE A 628 -16.03 1.51 -17.90
CA ILE A 628 -14.83 1.31 -17.09
C ILE A 628 -15.05 2.01 -15.74
N SER A 629 -14.75 1.34 -14.63
CA SER A 629 -15.01 1.85 -13.27
C SER A 629 -13.84 1.55 -12.32
N GLY A 630 -13.55 2.41 -11.35
CA GLY A 630 -12.46 2.19 -10.40
C GLY A 630 -11.08 2.40 -11.03
N ILE A 631 -10.92 3.52 -11.74
CA ILE A 631 -9.64 3.97 -12.30
C ILE A 631 -8.94 4.87 -11.28
N ARG A 632 -7.62 4.75 -11.14
CA ARG A 632 -6.80 5.65 -10.31
C ARG A 632 -5.66 6.22 -11.13
N ILE A 633 -5.58 7.55 -11.26
CA ILE A 633 -4.49 8.26 -11.94
C ILE A 633 -3.85 9.21 -10.92
N TYR A 634 -2.66 8.90 -10.43
CA TYR A 634 -2.09 9.69 -9.33
C TYR A 634 -0.57 9.84 -9.29
N ASP A 635 -0.08 10.95 -8.75
CA ASP A 635 1.36 11.28 -8.65
C ASP A 635 2.10 11.25 -10.02
N ASN A 636 1.42 11.37 -11.17
CA ASN A 636 2.05 11.40 -12.50
C ASN A 636 2.53 12.81 -12.89
N LEU A 637 3.56 12.88 -13.75
CA LEU A 637 4.01 14.11 -14.42
C LEU A 637 3.71 14.00 -15.92
N ILE A 638 2.99 14.99 -16.45
CA ILE A 638 2.72 15.10 -17.88
C ILE A 638 3.14 16.49 -18.32
N ASP A 639 4.22 16.60 -19.09
CA ASP A 639 4.79 17.88 -19.53
C ASP A 639 5.36 17.78 -20.96
N GLY A 640 6.12 18.78 -21.41
CA GLY A 640 6.73 18.73 -22.76
C GLY A 640 5.93 19.50 -23.81
N ASP A 641 6.38 19.47 -25.05
CA ASP A 641 5.65 20.06 -26.18
C ASP A 641 4.71 19.01 -26.79
N TRP A 642 3.40 19.27 -26.73
CA TRP A 642 2.37 18.38 -27.29
C TRP A 642 1.89 18.80 -28.69
N GLY A 643 2.50 19.82 -29.32
CA GLY A 643 2.17 20.24 -30.67
C GLY A 643 1.18 21.40 -30.74
N SER A 644 0.26 21.35 -31.72
CA SER A 644 -0.45 22.53 -32.24
C SER A 644 -1.87 22.30 -32.75
N CYS A 645 -2.18 21.10 -33.28
CA CYS A 645 -3.45 20.84 -33.96
C CYS A 645 -4.39 19.94 -33.17
N CYS A 646 -3.87 18.84 -32.61
CA CYS A 646 -4.67 17.62 -32.51
C CYS A 646 -4.69 16.96 -31.10
N VAL A 647 -4.23 17.67 -30.07
CA VAL A 647 -4.30 17.24 -28.66
C VAL A 647 -5.74 17.33 -28.14
N THR A 648 -6.33 16.21 -27.69
CA THR A 648 -7.72 16.21 -27.17
C THR A 648 -7.78 16.27 -25.65
N GLY A 649 -6.85 15.63 -24.95
CA GLY A 649 -6.64 15.82 -23.53
C GLY A 649 -5.37 15.14 -23.05
N LEU A 650 -4.59 15.79 -22.18
CA LEU A 650 -3.51 15.08 -21.47
C LEU A 650 -4.10 13.87 -20.72
N LEU A 651 -5.25 14.05 -20.05
CA LEU A 651 -6.15 12.96 -19.65
C LEU A 651 -7.47 13.07 -20.44
N TYR A 652 -7.74 12.14 -21.36
CA TYR A 652 -8.98 12.07 -22.15
C TYR A 652 -9.79 10.81 -21.82
N PHE A 653 -11.05 11.02 -21.41
CA PHE A 653 -11.98 9.97 -20.98
C PHE A 653 -13.21 9.93 -21.90
N GLU A 654 -13.16 9.21 -23.01
CA GLU A 654 -14.28 9.16 -23.96
C GLU A 654 -15.40 8.19 -23.54
N ARG A 655 -16.32 8.76 -22.74
CA ARG A 655 -17.66 8.27 -22.40
C ARG A 655 -17.70 7.01 -21.51
N ASN A 656 -18.75 6.97 -20.68
CA ASN A 656 -19.14 5.88 -19.79
C ASN A 656 -17.98 5.36 -18.91
N ILE A 657 -17.27 6.30 -18.32
CA ILE A 657 -16.25 6.08 -17.28
C ILE A 657 -16.87 6.44 -15.92
N HIS A 658 -16.60 5.65 -14.88
CA HIS A 658 -17.15 5.88 -13.54
C HIS A 658 -16.08 5.72 -12.46
N ASP A 659 -16.37 6.21 -11.26
CA ASP A 659 -15.61 5.94 -10.03
C ASP A 659 -14.08 6.11 -10.22
N ALA A 660 -13.68 7.30 -10.70
CA ALA A 660 -12.33 7.57 -11.17
C ALA A 660 -11.62 8.61 -10.27
N ASP A 661 -10.62 8.15 -9.50
CA ASP A 661 -9.80 8.98 -8.61
C ASP A 661 -8.59 9.54 -9.38
N ILE A 662 -8.52 10.86 -9.55
CA ILE A 662 -7.47 11.58 -10.29
C ILE A 662 -6.80 12.58 -9.35
N PHE A 663 -5.62 12.28 -8.80
CA PHE A 663 -5.06 13.12 -7.74
C PHE A 663 -3.54 13.31 -7.71
N ASN A 664 -3.09 14.44 -7.16
CA ASN A 664 -1.66 14.83 -7.09
C ASN A 664 -0.91 14.91 -8.43
N ASN A 665 -1.58 14.82 -9.59
CA ASN A 665 -0.90 14.84 -10.88
C ASN A 665 -0.42 16.26 -11.23
N ILE A 666 0.67 16.34 -11.99
CA ILE A 666 1.19 17.57 -12.58
C ILE A 666 0.91 17.50 -14.08
N LEU A 667 0.10 18.41 -14.59
CA LEU A 667 -0.31 18.50 -16.00
C LEU A 667 0.17 19.85 -16.56
N ASP A 668 1.38 19.88 -17.12
CA ASP A 668 2.05 21.08 -17.64
C ASP A 668 2.00 21.20 -19.17
N GLY A 669 0.96 21.89 -19.65
CA GLY A 669 0.83 22.33 -21.03
C GLY A 669 1.60 23.59 -21.39
N SER A 670 2.44 24.16 -20.50
CA SER A 670 3.02 25.50 -20.71
C SER A 670 4.03 25.61 -21.86
N LYS A 671 4.53 24.47 -22.37
CA LYS A 671 5.45 24.41 -23.52
C LYS A 671 4.72 24.17 -24.84
N THR A 672 3.55 23.53 -24.80
CA THR A 672 2.72 23.18 -25.97
C THR A 672 2.24 24.45 -26.67
N THR A 673 2.29 24.49 -28.01
CA THR A 673 1.86 25.69 -28.74
C THR A 673 0.35 25.91 -28.71
N ASN A 674 -0.44 24.84 -28.57
CA ASN A 674 -1.89 24.89 -28.42
C ASN A 674 -2.47 23.65 -27.71
N LEU A 675 -3.46 23.84 -26.83
CA LEU A 675 -4.24 22.75 -26.22
C LEU A 675 -5.73 22.97 -26.53
N PRO A 676 -6.24 22.50 -27.68
CA PRO A 676 -7.56 22.88 -28.18
C PRO A 676 -8.74 22.27 -27.41
N TYR A 677 -8.53 21.23 -26.60
CA TYR A 677 -9.60 20.53 -25.86
C TYR A 677 -9.31 20.20 -24.38
N GLY A 678 -8.04 20.29 -23.93
CA GLY A 678 -7.70 20.47 -22.52
C GLY A 678 -6.49 19.70 -21.99
N ALA A 679 -6.32 19.76 -20.68
CA ALA A 679 -5.44 18.90 -19.89
C ALA A 679 -6.22 17.78 -19.17
N ILE A 680 -7.48 18.03 -18.81
CA ILE A 680 -8.44 16.98 -18.43
C ILE A 680 -9.70 17.18 -19.27
N ALA A 681 -10.11 16.15 -20.00
CA ALA A 681 -11.30 16.16 -20.85
C ALA A 681 -12.16 14.91 -20.59
N GLU A 682 -13.31 15.11 -19.97
CA GLU A 682 -14.27 14.06 -19.59
C GLU A 682 -15.47 14.05 -20.56
N GLY A 683 -15.86 12.85 -20.99
CA GLY A 683 -16.85 12.63 -22.07
C GLY A 683 -18.26 12.26 -21.61
N GLY A 684 -18.52 12.12 -20.31
CA GLY A 684 -19.77 11.67 -19.71
C GLY A 684 -19.61 10.40 -18.87
N GLY A 685 -20.00 10.47 -17.59
CA GLY A 685 -19.69 9.46 -16.58
C GLY A 685 -20.27 9.82 -15.19
N THR A 686 -19.94 9.05 -14.14
CA THR A 686 -20.35 9.37 -12.75
C THR A 686 -19.33 8.91 -11.71
N GLY A 687 -19.05 9.73 -10.71
CA GLY A 687 -18.13 9.38 -9.63
C GLY A 687 -16.67 9.74 -9.93
N PHE A 688 -16.44 10.76 -10.77
CA PHE A 688 -15.11 11.35 -10.90
C PHE A 688 -14.72 12.10 -9.61
N ASN A 689 -13.46 11.95 -9.22
CA ASN A 689 -12.89 12.44 -7.98
C ASN A 689 -11.54 13.11 -8.31
N ILE A 690 -11.58 14.39 -8.67
CA ILE A 690 -10.39 15.14 -9.08
C ILE A 690 -9.90 15.93 -7.86
N TYR A 691 -8.69 15.64 -7.37
CA TYR A 691 -8.19 16.16 -6.10
C TYR A 691 -6.70 16.56 -6.11
N ASN A 692 -6.36 17.73 -5.56
CA ASN A 692 -4.96 18.14 -5.35
C ASN A 692 -4.05 18.11 -6.61
N ASN A 693 -4.56 18.24 -7.85
CA ASN A 693 -3.72 18.26 -9.05
C ASN A 693 -3.17 19.67 -9.33
N THR A 694 -2.20 19.78 -10.23
CA THR A 694 -1.65 21.08 -10.66
C THR A 694 -1.61 21.13 -12.18
N ILE A 695 -2.52 21.92 -12.74
CA ILE A 695 -2.92 21.94 -14.14
C ILE A 695 -2.56 23.30 -14.73
N ILE A 696 -1.61 23.33 -15.64
CA ILE A 696 -1.06 24.55 -16.25
C ILE A 696 -1.31 24.50 -17.77
N GLY A 697 -1.97 25.51 -18.32
CA GLY A 697 -2.19 25.64 -19.76
C GLY A 697 -1.05 26.33 -20.50
N SER A 698 -1.16 26.35 -21.83
CA SER A 698 -0.23 27.02 -22.75
C SER A 698 -0.29 28.56 -22.73
N GLY A 699 -1.10 29.14 -21.84
CA GLY A 699 -1.26 30.59 -21.67
C GLY A 699 -2.54 31.14 -22.29
N LEU A 700 -2.63 32.47 -22.34
CA LEU A 700 -3.80 33.18 -22.86
C LEU A 700 -3.78 33.21 -24.40
N SER A 701 -4.46 32.25 -25.02
CA SER A 701 -4.69 32.18 -26.47
C SER A 701 -5.97 32.94 -26.88
N THR A 702 -6.34 32.88 -28.16
CA THR A 702 -7.65 33.32 -28.65
C THR A 702 -8.59 32.16 -29.00
N GLN A 703 -8.25 30.93 -28.58
CA GLN A 703 -9.09 29.76 -28.77
C GLN A 703 -10.02 29.56 -27.57
N MET A 704 -11.30 29.29 -27.83
CA MET A 704 -12.31 29.05 -26.80
C MET A 704 -12.24 27.59 -26.34
N SER A 705 -11.08 27.22 -25.82
CA SER A 705 -10.64 25.85 -25.57
C SER A 705 -10.39 25.66 -24.07
N PRO A 706 -11.19 24.83 -23.38
CA PRO A 706 -11.12 24.64 -21.94
C PRO A 706 -9.90 23.81 -21.53
N LEU A 707 -9.14 24.29 -20.53
CA LEU A 707 -8.07 23.52 -19.91
C LEU A 707 -8.61 22.34 -19.09
N VAL A 708 -9.80 22.49 -18.50
CA VAL A 708 -10.55 21.43 -17.81
C VAL A 708 -11.95 21.36 -18.41
N TYR A 709 -12.28 20.27 -19.10
CA TYR A 709 -13.56 20.04 -19.76
C TYR A 709 -14.31 18.88 -19.11
N LEU A 710 -15.51 19.13 -18.60
CA LEU A 710 -16.23 18.18 -17.74
C LEU A 710 -17.69 18.01 -18.17
N ARG A 711 -18.14 16.76 -18.20
CA ARG A 711 -19.55 16.35 -18.26
C ARG A 711 -19.81 15.37 -17.10
N GLY A 712 -20.83 14.52 -17.19
CA GLY A 712 -21.05 13.51 -16.13
C GLY A 712 -21.28 14.11 -14.73
N THR A 713 -20.89 13.37 -13.68
CA THR A 713 -20.93 13.87 -12.29
C THR A 713 -19.66 13.55 -11.49
N GLY A 714 -19.19 14.48 -10.67
CA GLY A 714 -17.97 14.29 -9.87
C GLY A 714 -17.70 15.40 -8.85
N ASN A 715 -16.52 15.35 -8.25
CA ASN A 715 -15.97 16.36 -7.34
C ASN A 715 -14.64 16.88 -7.93
N PHE A 716 -14.38 18.17 -7.74
CA PHE A 716 -13.14 18.85 -8.12
C PHE A 716 -12.72 19.70 -6.91
N GLU A 717 -11.67 19.29 -6.19
CA GLU A 717 -11.32 19.93 -4.90
C GLU A 717 -9.80 20.05 -4.67
N ASN A 718 -9.38 21.17 -4.09
CA ASN A 718 -7.98 21.52 -3.85
C ASN A 718 -7.10 21.50 -5.12
N ASP A 719 -7.65 21.68 -6.31
CA ASP A 719 -6.88 21.70 -7.55
C ASP A 719 -6.29 23.10 -7.83
N ILE A 720 -5.10 23.17 -8.44
CA ILE A 720 -4.58 24.40 -9.03
C ILE A 720 -4.83 24.36 -10.53
N VAL A 721 -5.56 25.34 -11.08
CA VAL A 721 -5.81 25.47 -12.52
C VAL A 721 -5.32 26.83 -12.99
N SER A 722 -4.35 26.86 -13.91
CA SER A 722 -3.65 28.07 -14.31
C SER A 722 -3.52 28.27 -15.81
N SER A 723 -3.56 29.54 -16.24
CA SER A 723 -2.97 29.99 -17.52
C SER A 723 -3.62 29.43 -18.78
N ALA A 724 -4.92 29.68 -18.96
CA ALA A 724 -5.67 29.44 -20.20
C ALA A 724 -6.74 30.53 -20.41
N ASP A 725 -7.18 30.76 -21.67
CA ASP A 725 -8.29 31.71 -21.91
C ASP A 725 -9.62 31.18 -21.33
N GLN A 726 -9.80 29.85 -21.33
CA GLN A 726 -10.84 29.13 -20.61
C GLN A 726 -10.19 28.12 -19.65
N LEU A 727 -10.31 28.35 -18.35
CA LEU A 727 -9.76 27.47 -17.31
C LEU A 727 -10.63 26.23 -17.13
N VAL A 728 -11.97 26.40 -17.09
CA VAL A 728 -12.92 25.29 -16.97
C VAL A 728 -14.19 25.52 -17.79
N ALA A 729 -14.68 24.44 -18.41
CA ALA A 729 -16.00 24.36 -19.00
C ALA A 729 -16.73 23.09 -18.56
N VAL A 730 -17.87 23.27 -17.89
CA VAL A 730 -18.80 22.19 -17.56
C VAL A 730 -19.98 22.26 -18.52
N VAL A 731 -20.31 21.15 -19.19
CA VAL A 731 -21.50 21.06 -20.06
C VAL A 731 -22.30 19.79 -19.77
N ASP A 732 -23.62 19.86 -19.94
CA ASP A 732 -24.49 18.69 -19.78
C ASP A 732 -24.16 17.62 -20.82
N ASP A 733 -24.25 16.33 -20.45
CA ASP A 733 -23.89 15.26 -21.36
C ASP A 733 -24.98 15.01 -22.42
N ALA A 734 -24.71 15.48 -23.63
CA ALA A 734 -25.54 15.29 -24.81
C ALA A 734 -25.67 13.81 -25.27
N TYR A 735 -24.81 12.88 -24.82
CA TYR A 735 -24.88 11.47 -25.20
C TYR A 735 -25.84 10.65 -24.34
N SER A 736 -25.69 10.71 -23.01
CA SER A 736 -26.63 10.07 -22.07
C SER A 736 -27.91 10.88 -21.82
N GLY A 737 -27.89 12.18 -22.12
CA GLY A 737 -28.98 13.11 -21.81
C GLY A 737 -29.03 13.52 -20.34
N GLN A 738 -28.00 13.21 -19.54
CA GLN A 738 -27.91 13.60 -18.13
C GLN A 738 -27.40 15.03 -17.98
N SER A 739 -27.94 15.77 -17.00
CA SER A 739 -27.39 17.08 -16.63
C SER A 739 -26.22 16.89 -15.66
N SER A 740 -25.11 17.58 -15.91
CA SER A 740 -23.86 17.31 -15.21
C SER A 740 -23.83 17.90 -13.81
N VAL A 741 -23.26 17.20 -12.83
CA VAL A 741 -23.28 17.65 -11.42
C VAL A 741 -21.88 17.56 -10.86
N TRP A 742 -21.28 18.74 -10.67
CA TRP A 742 -19.94 18.89 -10.13
C TRP A 742 -19.97 19.74 -8.89
N ASP A 743 -19.34 19.24 -7.82
CA ASP A 743 -18.93 20.07 -6.70
C ASP A 743 -17.53 20.65 -6.98
N PHE A 744 -17.29 21.87 -6.50
CA PHE A 744 -16.08 22.67 -6.75
C PHE A 744 -15.67 23.35 -5.44
N SER A 745 -14.51 23.01 -4.89
CA SER A 745 -14.18 23.40 -3.52
C SER A 745 -12.69 23.65 -3.26
N HIS A 746 -12.39 24.83 -2.73
CA HIS A 746 -11.06 25.22 -2.24
C HIS A 746 -9.95 25.20 -3.32
N ASP A 747 -10.34 25.37 -4.59
CA ASP A 747 -9.42 25.41 -5.72
C ASP A 747 -8.71 26.76 -5.86
N ILE A 748 -7.56 26.77 -6.55
CA ILE A 748 -6.82 27.97 -6.92
C ILE A 748 -6.93 28.19 -8.43
N TRP A 749 -7.81 29.11 -8.82
CA TRP A 749 -8.01 29.52 -10.21
C TRP A 749 -7.07 30.68 -10.53
N ALA A 750 -6.11 30.49 -11.44
CA ALA A 750 -5.03 31.44 -11.70
C ALA A 750 -4.94 31.89 -13.16
N ASN A 751 -4.68 33.18 -13.41
CA ASN A 751 -4.33 33.69 -14.74
C ASN A 751 -5.29 33.26 -15.87
N GLY A 752 -6.60 33.40 -15.65
CA GLY A 752 -7.64 33.11 -16.66
C GLY A 752 -7.93 34.27 -17.62
N GLY A 753 -8.44 33.95 -18.81
CA GLY A 753 -8.74 34.94 -19.85
C GLY A 753 -10.16 35.51 -19.88
N GLN A 754 -10.64 35.83 -21.08
CA GLN A 754 -11.95 36.47 -21.30
C GLN A 754 -13.11 35.47 -21.35
N ASN A 755 -12.83 34.17 -21.55
CA ASN A 755 -13.82 33.10 -21.54
C ASN A 755 -13.58 32.11 -20.38
N ALA A 756 -12.89 32.56 -19.33
CA ALA A 756 -12.28 31.76 -18.26
C ALA A 756 -13.16 30.66 -17.68
N PHE A 757 -14.46 30.93 -17.53
CA PHE A 757 -15.41 30.00 -16.93
C PHE A 757 -16.64 29.81 -17.81
N ASN A 758 -17.05 28.55 -18.03
CA ASN A 758 -18.26 28.21 -18.78
C ASN A 758 -19.08 27.14 -18.05
N TRP A 759 -20.38 27.39 -17.87
CA TRP A 759 -21.28 26.49 -17.16
C TRP A 759 -22.59 26.30 -17.93
N LYS A 760 -22.74 25.10 -18.52
CA LYS A 760 -23.94 24.51 -19.14
C LYS A 760 -24.69 25.37 -20.15
N SER A 761 -25.48 26.33 -19.65
CA SER A 761 -26.37 27.17 -20.45
C SER A 761 -26.71 28.49 -19.74
N GLY A 762 -27.01 29.53 -20.52
CA GLY A 762 -27.57 30.80 -20.02
C GLY A 762 -26.51 31.81 -19.57
N ASN A 763 -26.82 32.58 -18.53
CA ASN A 763 -25.99 33.71 -18.07
C ASN A 763 -24.64 33.31 -17.45
N CYS A 764 -24.36 32.01 -17.35
CA CYS A 764 -23.17 31.44 -16.71
C CYS A 764 -22.10 30.95 -17.72
N GLN A 765 -22.31 31.25 -19.01
CA GLN A 765 -21.42 30.82 -20.10
C GLN A 765 -20.42 31.91 -20.47
N PHE A 766 -19.18 31.51 -20.75
CA PHE A 766 -18.10 32.39 -21.22
C PHE A 766 -17.90 33.63 -20.34
N LEU A 767 -17.88 33.43 -19.02
CA LEU A 767 -17.62 34.46 -18.05
C LEU A 767 -16.10 34.75 -18.01
N PRO A 768 -15.67 36.01 -18.12
CA PRO A 768 -14.26 36.39 -18.01
C PRO A 768 -13.76 36.21 -16.59
N PHE A 769 -12.45 36.05 -16.41
CA PHE A 769 -11.84 35.81 -15.10
C PHE A 769 -12.23 36.85 -14.03
N SER A 770 -12.45 38.10 -14.43
CA SER A 770 -12.94 39.19 -13.58
C SER A 770 -14.38 39.03 -13.04
N GLN A 771 -15.13 38.01 -13.49
CA GLN A 771 -16.50 37.71 -13.06
C GLN A 771 -16.60 36.37 -12.30
N PHE A 772 -15.49 35.89 -11.72
CA PHE A 772 -15.44 34.64 -10.93
C PHE A 772 -16.60 34.46 -9.93
N THR A 773 -16.94 35.46 -9.12
CA THR A 773 -18.06 35.38 -8.15
C THR A 773 -19.43 35.15 -8.81
N ALA A 774 -19.61 35.56 -10.07
CA ALA A 774 -20.82 35.23 -10.84
C ALA A 774 -20.81 33.77 -11.29
N TRP A 775 -19.65 33.21 -11.65
CA TRP A 775 -19.50 31.78 -11.94
C TRP A 775 -19.68 30.92 -10.69
N GLN A 776 -19.11 31.28 -9.54
CA GLN A 776 -19.32 30.62 -8.25
C GLN A 776 -20.82 30.50 -7.91
N THR A 777 -21.59 31.55 -8.18
CA THR A 777 -23.06 31.55 -7.99
C THR A 777 -23.78 30.54 -8.91
N CYS A 778 -23.16 30.13 -10.02
CA CYS A 778 -23.68 29.17 -10.99
C CYS A 778 -23.20 27.73 -10.76
N SER A 779 -21.93 27.53 -10.39
CA SER A 779 -21.36 26.22 -10.04
C SER A 779 -21.78 25.73 -8.66
N GLN A 780 -22.07 26.67 -7.75
CA GLN A 780 -22.25 26.50 -6.30
C GLN A 780 -20.94 26.39 -5.51
N ASP A 781 -19.80 26.62 -6.17
CA ASP A 781 -18.50 26.87 -5.53
C ASP A 781 -18.64 28.02 -4.49
N SER A 782 -18.24 27.75 -3.25
CA SER A 782 -18.34 28.73 -2.15
C SER A 782 -16.99 29.18 -1.58
N ASP A 783 -15.90 28.46 -1.87
CA ASP A 783 -14.65 28.55 -1.12
C ASP A 783 -13.38 28.64 -1.99
N SER A 784 -13.46 28.38 -3.30
CA SER A 784 -12.30 28.50 -4.20
C SER A 784 -11.92 29.96 -4.45
N LEU A 785 -10.67 30.21 -4.86
CA LEU A 785 -10.08 31.55 -4.91
C LEU A 785 -9.55 31.93 -6.30
N PRO A 786 -9.88 33.13 -6.83
CA PRO A 786 -9.30 33.66 -8.06
C PRO A 786 -8.02 34.45 -7.74
N VAL A 787 -6.89 34.05 -8.32
CA VAL A 787 -5.58 34.66 -8.06
C VAL A 787 -4.90 35.16 -9.34
N ALA A 788 -4.06 36.19 -9.19
CA ALA A 788 -3.25 36.68 -10.33
C ALA A 788 -2.14 35.69 -10.72
N ASN A 789 -1.60 34.96 -9.75
CA ASN A 789 -0.65 33.86 -9.92
C ASN A 789 -0.84 32.86 -8.76
N ALA A 790 -0.58 31.58 -9.00
CA ALA A 790 -0.50 30.57 -7.95
C ALA A 790 0.86 30.58 -7.21
N ASP A 791 1.84 31.33 -7.71
CA ASP A 791 3.20 31.47 -7.15
C ASP A 791 3.85 30.11 -6.86
N LEU A 792 4.11 29.38 -7.95
CA LEU A 792 4.73 28.06 -7.94
C LEU A 792 6.23 28.15 -8.32
N SER A 793 6.97 27.11 -7.96
CA SER A 793 8.35 26.89 -8.42
C SER A 793 8.39 26.37 -9.87
N ASN A 794 9.59 26.28 -10.45
CA ASN A 794 9.82 25.62 -11.74
C ASN A 794 9.66 24.08 -11.68
N LEU A 795 9.25 23.54 -10.53
CA LEU A 795 8.87 22.14 -10.31
C LEU A 795 7.41 22.06 -9.81
N PHE A 796 6.60 23.09 -10.07
CA PHE A 796 5.16 23.20 -9.75
C PHE A 796 4.79 23.18 -8.26
N ALA A 797 5.73 22.86 -7.35
CA ALA A 797 5.53 22.98 -5.92
C ALA A 797 5.33 24.47 -5.49
N PRO A 798 4.38 24.78 -4.59
CA PRO A 798 4.18 26.13 -4.04
C PRO A 798 5.46 26.72 -3.43
N ILE A 799 5.69 28.03 -3.61
CA ILE A 799 6.79 28.75 -2.95
C ILE A 799 6.31 29.60 -1.77
N PHE A 800 7.25 30.09 -0.94
CA PHE A 800 6.94 30.89 0.25
C PHE A 800 6.07 32.12 -0.10
N GLY A 801 4.87 32.18 0.45
CA GLY A 801 3.89 33.24 0.20
C GLY A 801 2.84 32.89 -0.87
N SER A 802 2.92 31.72 -1.49
CA SER A 802 1.90 31.22 -2.43
C SER A 802 0.50 31.16 -1.79
N PRO A 803 -0.56 31.58 -2.53
CA PRO A 803 -1.93 31.50 -2.06
C PRO A 803 -2.46 30.06 -1.92
N ALA A 804 -1.76 29.05 -2.48
CA ALA A 804 -2.11 27.64 -2.32
C ALA A 804 -1.83 27.10 -0.90
N ILE A 805 -0.96 27.76 -0.12
CA ILE A 805 -0.49 27.25 1.17
C ILE A 805 -1.58 27.40 2.24
N GLY A 806 -2.05 26.28 2.79
CA GLY A 806 -3.08 26.20 3.81
C GLY A 806 -4.48 26.61 3.35
N ALA A 807 -4.72 26.67 2.03
CA ALA A 807 -6.01 27.05 1.46
C ALA A 807 -6.95 25.85 1.20
N GLY A 808 -6.42 24.62 1.14
CA GLY A 808 -7.21 23.42 0.81
C GLY A 808 -7.89 22.77 2.02
N ILE A 809 -8.96 22.02 1.76
CA ILE A 809 -9.62 21.14 2.75
C ILE A 809 -8.85 19.85 3.00
N ASN A 810 -9.12 19.25 4.16
CA ASN A 810 -8.48 18.00 4.59
C ASN A 810 -9.24 16.78 4.03
N LEU A 811 -8.76 16.21 2.92
CA LEU A 811 -9.46 15.12 2.23
C LEU A 811 -9.27 13.74 2.88
N THR A 812 -8.69 13.65 4.09
CA THR A 812 -8.49 12.36 4.80
C THR A 812 -9.80 11.58 5.00
N SER A 813 -10.95 12.27 5.06
CA SER A 813 -12.27 11.63 5.20
C SER A 813 -12.84 11.00 3.93
N THR A 814 -12.25 11.25 2.75
CA THR A 814 -12.69 10.62 1.48
C THR A 814 -12.43 9.11 1.46
N GLY A 815 -11.36 8.66 2.13
CA GLY A 815 -10.91 7.27 2.12
C GLY A 815 -10.08 6.86 0.89
N VAL A 816 -9.80 7.79 -0.04
CA VAL A 816 -8.98 7.52 -1.24
C VAL A 816 -7.56 7.12 -0.82
N SER A 817 -7.10 5.95 -1.28
CA SER A 817 -5.78 5.41 -0.94
C SER A 817 -4.69 6.11 -1.75
N GLY A 818 -3.69 6.67 -1.08
CA GLY A 818 -2.59 7.45 -1.69
C GLY A 818 -2.72 8.97 -1.48
N LEU A 819 -3.96 9.49 -1.47
CA LEU A 819 -4.29 10.92 -1.37
C LEU A 819 -3.76 11.63 -0.11
N GLY A 820 -3.42 10.88 0.95
CA GLY A 820 -2.77 11.39 2.16
C GLY A 820 -1.28 11.76 2.00
N SER A 821 -0.70 11.57 0.82
CA SER A 821 0.63 12.03 0.41
C SER A 821 0.53 13.14 -0.62
N ASP A 822 1.64 13.85 -0.86
CA ASP A 822 1.86 14.67 -2.05
C ASP A 822 2.70 13.90 -3.11
N TYR A 823 2.86 14.51 -4.29
CA TYR A 823 3.64 13.97 -5.42
C TYR A 823 5.08 13.55 -5.05
N ALA A 824 5.68 14.13 -4.01
CA ALA A 824 7.03 13.78 -3.53
C ALA A 824 7.03 12.69 -2.44
N GLY A 825 5.88 12.12 -2.10
CA GLY A 825 5.68 11.21 -0.97
C GLY A 825 5.67 11.89 0.39
N SER A 826 5.49 13.22 0.44
CA SER A 826 5.38 13.99 1.69
C SER A 826 3.98 13.79 2.28
N ILE A 827 3.90 13.34 3.54
CA ILE A 827 2.62 13.09 4.20
C ILE A 827 1.89 14.42 4.45
N ARG A 828 0.68 14.57 3.92
CA ARG A 828 -0.20 15.73 4.13
C ARG A 828 -0.73 15.76 5.58
N PRO A 829 -1.07 16.93 6.16
CA PRO A 829 -1.54 17.01 7.54
C PRO A 829 -2.77 16.14 7.81
N SER A 830 -2.72 15.25 8.81
CA SER A 830 -3.87 14.41 9.18
C SER A 830 -5.03 15.17 9.85
N THR A 831 -4.82 16.45 10.18
CA THR A 831 -5.84 17.41 10.64
C THR A 831 -5.42 18.83 10.25
N GLY A 832 -6.39 19.74 10.09
CA GLY A 832 -6.14 21.10 9.59
C GLY A 832 -6.10 21.17 8.05
N PRO A 833 -6.05 22.38 7.47
CA PRO A 833 -6.07 22.54 6.01
C PRO A 833 -4.86 21.91 5.33
N TRP A 834 -5.02 21.60 4.05
CA TRP A 834 -3.96 21.13 3.16
C TRP A 834 -3.43 22.28 2.30
N ASP A 835 -2.30 22.05 1.63
CA ASP A 835 -1.87 22.92 0.55
C ASP A 835 -2.53 22.44 -0.75
N VAL A 836 -3.08 23.38 -1.51
CA VAL A 836 -3.75 23.14 -2.79
C VAL A 836 -2.70 22.67 -3.81
N GLY A 837 -3.06 21.71 -4.66
CA GLY A 837 -2.21 21.18 -5.72
C GLY A 837 -1.25 20.06 -5.31
N ALA A 838 -0.42 19.65 -6.27
CA ALA A 838 0.28 18.35 -6.28
C ALA A 838 1.32 18.18 -5.16
N TYR A 839 1.79 19.29 -4.59
CA TYR A 839 2.82 19.32 -3.54
C TYR A 839 2.31 19.98 -2.26
N GLN A 840 2.72 19.42 -1.13
CA GLN A 840 2.69 20.11 0.15
C GLN A 840 3.93 21.02 0.26
N TYR A 841 3.76 22.25 0.73
CA TYR A 841 4.84 23.18 0.96
C TYR A 841 5.76 22.70 2.10
N ALA A 842 6.91 22.16 1.74
CA ALA A 842 7.88 21.54 2.66
C ALA A 842 8.53 22.47 3.71
N GLY A 843 8.10 23.74 3.81
CA GLY A 843 8.28 24.58 4.99
C GLY A 843 9.72 24.74 5.49
N ASN A 844 10.51 25.59 4.84
CA ASN A 844 11.84 25.97 5.33
C ASN A 844 11.73 26.49 6.78
N SER A 845 12.24 25.70 7.74
CA SER A 845 12.14 25.98 9.17
C SER A 845 13.12 27.06 9.59
N ALA A 846 12.80 28.31 9.23
CA ALA A 846 13.45 29.49 9.77
C ALA A 846 13.36 29.44 11.30
N PRO A 847 14.50 29.50 12.03
CA PRO A 847 14.46 29.50 13.48
C PRO A 847 13.73 30.76 13.97
N ASN A 848 12.90 30.61 15.00
CA ASN A 848 12.24 31.74 15.66
C ASN A 848 13.24 32.90 15.91
N PRO A 849 12.90 34.15 15.53
CA PRO A 849 13.67 35.31 15.94
C PRO A 849 13.88 35.27 17.48
N PRO A 850 15.10 35.48 17.98
CA PRO A 850 15.37 35.38 19.42
C PRO A 850 14.42 36.25 20.24
N ILE A 851 13.78 35.63 21.24
CA ILE A 851 12.81 36.29 22.12
C ILE A 851 13.49 37.52 22.75
N SER A 852 13.01 38.70 22.38
CA SER A 852 13.62 39.96 22.81
C SER A 852 13.29 40.23 24.28
N VAL A 853 14.30 40.07 25.14
CA VAL A 853 14.21 40.35 26.57
C VAL A 853 14.09 41.87 26.81
N THR A 854 13.34 42.28 27.83
CA THR A 854 12.72 43.61 27.90
C THR A 854 13.51 44.69 28.65
N SER A 855 13.72 45.84 27.96
CA SER A 855 13.67 47.21 28.51
C SER A 855 14.72 47.60 29.60
N PRO A 856 14.77 48.86 30.11
CA PRO A 856 14.12 50.12 29.69
C PRO A 856 15.07 51.31 29.45
N THR A 857 14.61 52.42 28.83
CA THR A 857 14.58 53.78 29.46
C THR A 857 13.93 54.86 28.56
N SER A 858 13.53 55.96 29.20
CA SER A 858 12.79 57.14 28.68
C SER A 858 13.67 58.10 27.83
N THR A 859 13.14 59.04 27.04
CA THR A 859 12.15 60.11 27.34
C THR A 859 11.46 60.69 26.08
N SER A 860 10.41 61.49 26.29
CA SER A 860 9.56 62.13 25.26
C SER A 860 9.93 63.59 24.95
N VAL A 861 9.75 64.01 23.69
CA VAL A 861 9.60 65.42 23.23
C VAL A 861 8.59 65.45 22.05
N SER A 862 7.98 66.60 21.75
CA SER A 862 6.73 66.71 20.96
C SER A 862 6.70 67.85 19.91
N LEU A 863 6.12 67.57 18.71
CA LEU A 863 5.24 68.44 17.87
C LEU A 863 5.78 69.81 17.34
N PRO A 864 5.08 70.54 16.42
CA PRO A 864 4.31 70.14 15.22
C PRO A 864 4.47 71.06 13.96
N SER A 865 3.81 70.68 12.84
CA SER A 865 3.29 71.57 11.74
C SER A 865 4.31 72.20 10.74
N SER A 866 3.96 72.79 9.57
CA SER A 866 2.67 73.17 8.94
C SER A 866 2.72 73.37 7.38
N GLY A 867 1.67 72.99 6.63
CA GLY A 867 1.23 73.56 5.31
C GLY A 867 2.09 73.35 4.04
N GLY A 868 1.56 73.39 2.80
CA GLY A 868 0.16 73.46 2.32
C GLY A 868 0.01 73.85 0.82
N SER A 869 -1.21 73.69 0.26
CA SER A 869 -1.78 74.34 -0.96
C SER A 869 -1.58 73.71 -2.38
N ILE A 870 -2.57 73.99 -3.26
CA ILE A 870 -3.01 73.36 -4.54
C ILE A 870 -3.82 74.44 -5.34
N PRO A 871 -4.14 74.41 -6.68
CA PRO A 871 -3.94 73.44 -7.79
C PRO A 871 -3.27 74.02 -9.07
N THR A 872 -3.24 73.30 -10.21
CA THR A 872 -3.86 73.69 -11.53
C THR A 872 -3.64 72.67 -12.68
N MET A 873 -4.52 72.68 -13.70
CA MET A 873 -4.36 72.03 -15.04
C MET A 873 -4.43 73.10 -16.15
N PRO A 874 -4.10 72.80 -17.44
CA PRO A 874 -5.18 72.66 -18.43
C PRO A 874 -4.96 71.77 -19.71
N VAL A 875 -5.95 70.91 -20.02
CA VAL A 875 -6.79 70.85 -21.27
C VAL A 875 -6.21 70.55 -22.69
N SER A 876 -6.72 69.44 -23.28
CA SER A 876 -7.10 69.10 -24.69
C SER A 876 -6.13 68.97 -25.90
N SER A 877 -6.16 67.79 -26.56
CA SER A 877 -6.61 67.48 -27.96
C SER A 877 -6.31 65.98 -28.25
N GLY A 878 -7.10 65.11 -28.90
CA GLY A 878 -7.92 65.23 -30.11
C GLY A 878 -7.06 64.96 -31.37
N GLY A 879 -7.28 63.97 -32.25
CA GLY A 879 -8.21 62.82 -32.27
C GLY A 879 -8.37 62.22 -33.70
N GLY A 880 -8.73 60.92 -33.83
CA GLY A 880 -9.34 60.34 -35.04
C GLY A 880 -8.46 59.59 -36.08
N GLY A 881 -8.84 58.33 -36.35
CA GLY A 881 -9.28 57.92 -37.70
C GLY A 881 -8.29 57.31 -38.72
N GLY A 882 -8.26 55.98 -38.81
CA GLY A 882 -8.43 55.20 -40.08
C GLY A 882 -7.34 55.20 -41.17
N GLY A 883 -6.92 54.00 -41.59
CA GLY A 883 -6.14 53.75 -42.81
C GLY A 883 -5.86 52.25 -43.00
N SER A 884 -5.98 51.72 -44.23
CA SER A 884 -5.96 50.27 -44.49
C SER A 884 -5.28 49.88 -45.82
N VAL A 885 -4.98 48.58 -45.96
CA VAL A 885 -4.55 47.86 -47.19
C VAL A 885 -3.08 48.02 -47.62
N GLY A 886 -2.46 46.92 -48.11
CA GLY A 886 -1.17 46.90 -48.84
C GLY A 886 -0.01 46.25 -48.08
N SER A 887 0.07 44.93 -47.85
CA SER A 887 0.42 43.86 -48.82
C SER A 887 1.58 44.19 -49.77
N PHE A 888 2.78 43.62 -49.53
CA PHE A 888 3.66 43.04 -50.55
C PHE A 888 4.85 42.29 -49.91
N THR A 889 5.11 41.08 -50.39
CA THR A 889 6.37 40.31 -50.26
C THR A 889 7.21 40.52 -51.56
N PRO A 890 8.42 39.97 -51.77
CA PRO A 890 9.18 39.00 -50.96
C PRO A 890 10.72 39.26 -50.85
N GLU A 891 11.41 38.26 -50.26
CA GLU A 891 12.80 37.80 -50.50
C GLU A 891 14.08 38.64 -50.18
N VAL A 892 14.84 38.09 -49.23
CA VAL A 892 16.27 37.67 -49.34
C VAL A 892 17.34 38.69 -49.78
N SER A 893 18.28 38.98 -48.86
CA SER A 893 19.72 38.66 -49.04
C SER A 893 20.53 38.88 -47.74
N GLN A 894 21.82 38.51 -47.77
CA GLN A 894 22.66 38.26 -46.59
C GLN A 894 23.33 39.53 -45.99
N ALA A 895 23.87 39.35 -44.77
CA ALA A 895 24.77 40.25 -44.03
C ALA A 895 26.11 40.52 -44.81
N PRO A 896 27.09 41.38 -44.37
CA PRO A 896 27.34 41.79 -42.96
C PRO A 896 28.00 43.15 -42.60
N VAL A 897 27.86 43.51 -41.31
CA VAL A 897 28.89 44.11 -40.39
C VAL A 897 29.34 45.61 -40.49
N SER A 898 29.60 46.18 -39.29
CA SER A 898 30.34 47.42 -38.94
C SER A 898 29.55 48.76 -38.92
N SER A 899 29.81 49.75 -38.04
CA SER A 899 30.79 49.84 -36.92
C SER A 899 30.38 50.78 -35.75
N ILE A 900 30.79 50.37 -34.54
CA ILE A 900 31.37 51.13 -33.40
C ILE A 900 30.98 52.61 -33.17
N GLY A 901 30.49 52.90 -31.95
CA GLY A 901 30.62 54.21 -31.29
C GLY A 901 30.07 54.18 -29.86
N GLY A 902 30.80 54.64 -28.84
CA GLY A 902 30.35 54.58 -27.45
C GLY A 902 31.23 55.36 -26.45
N GLY A 903 30.82 55.38 -25.17
CA GLY A 903 31.60 55.96 -24.06
C GLY A 903 30.76 56.22 -22.79
N GLY A 904 31.24 55.75 -21.64
CA GLY A 904 30.63 55.96 -20.32
C GLY A 904 31.07 54.93 -19.29
N THR A 905 32.02 55.26 -18.42
CA THR A 905 32.66 54.34 -17.45
C THR A 905 32.45 54.77 -16.00
N PRO A 906 32.51 53.82 -15.05
CA PRO A 906 33.03 54.05 -13.70
C PRO A 906 34.34 53.29 -13.44
N ILE A 907 34.95 53.49 -12.26
CA ILE A 907 36.40 53.33 -12.01
C ILE A 907 36.72 52.16 -11.06
N MET A 908 37.85 51.48 -11.31
CA MET A 908 38.45 50.48 -10.41
C MET A 908 39.53 51.06 -9.48
N ALA A 909 39.73 50.46 -8.30
CA ALA A 909 40.95 49.68 -8.00
C ALA A 909 40.98 49.10 -6.56
N GLY A 910 41.43 47.84 -6.43
CA GLY A 910 41.57 47.12 -5.15
C GLY A 910 42.28 45.76 -5.35
N THR A 911 43.56 45.81 -5.70
CA THR A 911 44.50 44.67 -5.94
C THR A 911 44.42 43.54 -4.90
N SER A 912 44.70 42.26 -5.18
CA SER A 912 45.09 41.50 -6.40
C SER A 912 45.04 39.99 -6.02
N THR A 913 44.89 38.99 -6.91
CA THR A 913 45.76 38.64 -8.05
C THR A 913 45.03 37.88 -9.16
N LYS A 914 45.52 37.99 -10.40
CA LYS A 914 45.09 37.11 -11.50
C LYS A 914 45.50 35.66 -11.24
N ALA A 915 44.57 34.73 -11.42
CA ALA A 915 44.84 33.42 -11.98
C ALA A 915 43.98 33.27 -13.23
N CYS A 916 44.53 32.79 -14.34
CA CYS A 916 43.70 32.26 -15.41
C CYS A 916 43.08 30.97 -14.89
N MET A 917 41.75 30.90 -14.80
CA MET A 917 41.09 29.59 -14.71
C MET A 917 41.36 28.87 -16.02
N SER A 918 42.15 27.80 -15.93
CA SER A 918 42.63 27.02 -17.06
C SER A 918 41.46 26.41 -17.84
N LEU A 919 41.59 26.29 -19.16
CA LEU A 919 40.59 25.69 -20.05
C LEU A 919 40.48 24.15 -19.90
N SER A 920 40.92 23.61 -18.76
CA SER A 920 41.12 22.19 -18.49
C SER A 920 39.89 21.47 -17.93
N THR A 921 38.70 22.08 -18.00
CA THR A 921 37.42 21.47 -17.61
C THR A 921 36.63 20.89 -18.77
N ILE A 922 37.08 21.09 -20.02
CA ILE A 922 36.48 20.49 -21.21
C ILE A 922 37.33 19.26 -21.60
N PRO A 923 36.83 18.01 -21.44
CA PRO A 923 37.53 16.84 -21.94
C PRO A 923 37.61 16.90 -23.48
N ALA A 924 38.70 16.43 -24.07
CA ALA A 924 38.94 16.59 -25.51
C ALA A 924 37.85 15.96 -26.41
N SER A 925 37.11 14.97 -25.91
CA SER A 925 35.93 14.37 -26.56
C SER A 925 34.75 15.33 -26.73
N ALA A 926 34.67 16.42 -25.97
CA ALA A 926 33.58 17.39 -26.06
C ALA A 926 33.66 18.31 -27.28
N LEU A 927 34.81 18.36 -27.97
CA LEU A 927 35.03 19.18 -29.17
C LEU A 927 34.55 18.50 -30.47
N SER A 928 34.07 17.25 -30.40
CA SER A 928 33.57 16.48 -31.54
C SER A 928 32.11 16.01 -31.36
N LEU A 929 31.37 16.58 -30.41
CA LEU A 929 29.97 16.22 -30.14
C LEU A 929 29.04 16.89 -31.16
N THR A 930 28.07 16.12 -31.66
CA THR A 930 27.02 16.58 -32.58
C THR A 930 25.63 16.38 -31.98
N ILE A 931 24.59 16.92 -32.62
CA ILE A 931 23.22 16.46 -32.34
C ILE A 931 23.15 14.94 -32.53
N GLY A 932 22.42 14.24 -31.66
CA GLY A 932 22.37 12.77 -31.62
C GLY A 932 23.41 12.12 -30.69
N THR A 933 24.28 12.89 -30.01
CA THR A 933 25.26 12.29 -29.08
C THR A 933 24.67 12.14 -27.67
N HIS A 934 24.88 10.99 -27.02
CA HIS A 934 24.45 10.73 -25.64
C HIS A 934 25.63 10.43 -24.69
N GLY A 935 25.42 10.59 -23.38
CA GLY A 935 26.29 10.07 -22.31
C GLY A 935 27.13 11.12 -21.56
N GLN A 936 28.03 10.66 -20.68
CA GLN A 936 28.69 11.49 -19.67
C GLN A 936 29.48 12.70 -20.23
N ALA A 937 30.03 12.62 -21.44
CA ALA A 937 30.70 13.75 -22.08
C ALA A 937 29.73 14.92 -22.35
N VAL A 938 28.48 14.60 -22.67
CA VAL A 938 27.38 15.56 -22.88
C VAL A 938 26.86 16.07 -21.54
N ILE A 939 26.66 15.20 -20.54
CA ILE A 939 26.31 15.61 -19.16
C ILE A 939 27.30 16.65 -18.64
N ASN A 940 28.61 16.42 -18.85
CA ASN A 940 29.67 17.35 -18.44
C ASN A 940 29.59 18.69 -19.20
N LEU A 941 29.31 18.66 -20.50
CA LEU A 941 29.13 19.86 -21.32
C LEU A 941 27.88 20.66 -20.89
N GLN A 942 26.74 19.99 -20.72
CA GLN A 942 25.50 20.61 -20.24
C GLN A 942 25.71 21.22 -18.85
N THR A 943 26.32 20.47 -17.92
CA THR A 943 26.68 20.95 -16.58
C THR A 943 27.59 22.18 -16.64
N PHE A 944 28.56 22.22 -17.55
CA PHE A 944 29.43 23.37 -17.77
C PHE A 944 28.65 24.59 -18.31
N LEU A 945 27.74 24.38 -19.27
CA LEU A 945 26.88 25.43 -19.81
C LEU A 945 25.88 25.95 -18.77
N VAL A 946 25.41 25.08 -17.85
CA VAL A 946 24.58 25.45 -16.71
C VAL A 946 25.35 26.27 -15.67
N ILE A 947 26.56 25.85 -15.30
CA ILE A 947 27.42 26.59 -14.36
C ILE A 947 27.85 27.96 -14.92
N THR A 948 27.98 28.08 -16.25
CA THR A 948 28.30 29.35 -16.93
C THR A 948 27.08 30.19 -17.30
N GLY A 949 25.86 29.71 -17.04
CA GLY A 949 24.61 30.45 -17.26
C GLY A 949 24.07 30.46 -18.70
N TYR A 950 24.58 29.60 -19.58
CA TYR A 950 24.17 29.48 -20.99
C TYR A 950 23.14 28.36 -21.23
N LEU A 951 22.88 27.51 -20.22
CA LEU A 951 21.86 26.46 -20.21
C LEU A 951 21.21 26.42 -18.80
N GLN A 952 20.06 25.77 -18.63
CA GLN A 952 19.43 25.59 -17.32
C GLN A 952 19.53 24.14 -16.79
N ARG A 953 19.52 23.98 -15.46
CA ARG A 953 19.85 22.72 -14.77
C ARG A 953 18.98 21.52 -15.19
N GLN A 954 17.72 21.75 -15.55
CA GLN A 954 16.80 20.72 -16.05
C GLN A 954 17.23 20.12 -17.40
N TYR A 955 18.07 20.81 -18.17
CA TYR A 955 18.59 20.32 -19.47
C TYR A 955 19.95 19.62 -19.34
N ILE A 956 20.26 19.02 -18.19
CA ILE A 956 21.39 18.09 -18.01
C ILE A 956 20.88 16.66 -18.24
N THR A 957 20.36 16.42 -19.44
CA THR A 957 19.76 15.14 -19.86
C THR A 957 20.78 14.08 -20.28
N GLY A 958 22.03 14.49 -20.50
CA GLY A 958 23.03 13.67 -21.17
C GLY A 958 22.82 13.48 -22.67
N TYR A 959 21.78 14.08 -23.26
CA TYR A 959 21.50 14.08 -24.70
C TYR A 959 21.86 15.44 -25.34
N PHE A 960 22.70 15.41 -26.38
CA PHE A 960 23.10 16.61 -27.12
C PHE A 960 21.97 17.00 -28.09
N GLY A 961 20.89 17.54 -27.53
CA GLY A 961 19.79 18.11 -28.32
C GLY A 961 20.07 19.52 -28.86
N PRO A 962 19.12 20.09 -29.63
CA PRO A 962 19.21 21.46 -30.15
C PRO A 962 19.49 22.53 -29.09
N LEU A 963 18.90 22.41 -27.89
CA LEU A 963 19.15 23.31 -26.75
C LEU A 963 20.62 23.30 -26.30
N THR A 964 21.25 22.12 -26.23
CA THR A 964 22.67 21.98 -25.87
C THR A 964 23.57 22.62 -26.94
N LYS A 965 23.21 22.48 -28.22
CA LYS A 965 23.90 23.14 -29.34
C LYS A 965 23.75 24.66 -29.31
N ALA A 966 22.56 25.18 -29.02
CA ALA A 966 22.27 26.61 -28.94
C ALA A 966 23.03 27.27 -27.77
N ALA A 967 23.02 26.62 -26.60
CA ALA A 967 23.78 27.01 -25.42
C ALA A 967 25.30 27.04 -25.70
N LEU A 968 25.84 25.98 -26.32
CA LEU A 968 27.26 25.92 -26.69
C LEU A 968 27.64 27.00 -27.72
N THR A 969 26.81 27.22 -28.73
CA THR A 969 27.04 28.25 -29.76
C THR A 969 27.04 29.65 -29.15
N SER A 970 26.14 29.89 -28.19
CA SER A 970 26.06 31.16 -27.44
C SER A 970 27.28 31.36 -26.53
N TYR A 971 27.71 30.31 -25.81
CA TYR A 971 28.91 30.33 -25.00
C TYR A 971 30.17 30.61 -25.85
N GLN A 972 30.33 29.93 -26.99
CA GLN A 972 31.46 30.10 -27.91
C GLN A 972 31.49 31.50 -28.54
N SER A 973 30.32 32.05 -28.89
CA SER A 973 30.20 33.40 -29.45
C SER A 973 30.59 34.48 -28.43
N ALA A 974 30.35 34.25 -27.13
CA ALA A 974 30.81 35.11 -26.05
C ALA A 974 32.29 34.87 -25.67
N HIS A 975 32.86 33.70 -25.99
CA HIS A 975 34.21 33.28 -25.58
C HIS A 975 35.05 32.70 -26.74
N PRO A 976 35.44 33.52 -27.74
CA PRO A 976 36.34 33.09 -28.81
C PRO A 976 37.73 32.73 -28.25
N THR A 977 38.11 31.46 -28.30
CA THR A 977 39.32 30.91 -27.65
C THR A 977 40.40 30.44 -28.61
N SER A 978 41.67 30.63 -28.22
CA SER A 978 42.85 30.17 -28.95
C SER A 978 43.59 29.03 -28.21
N THR A 979 43.32 27.79 -28.64
CA THR A 979 44.17 26.57 -28.56
C THR A 979 45.11 26.32 -27.36
N CYS A 980 44.85 25.26 -26.59
CA CYS A 980 45.89 24.40 -25.97
C CYS A 980 45.36 22.99 -25.58
N ASN A 981 46.26 22.01 -25.38
CA ASN A 981 46.00 20.58 -25.10
C ASN A 981 46.66 20.12 -23.78
N LEU A 982 46.30 18.93 -23.23
CA LEU A 982 47.23 17.88 -22.67
C LEU A 982 46.52 16.60 -22.11
N GLN A 983 47.27 15.66 -21.49
CA GLN A 983 46.98 14.22 -21.29
C GLN A 983 46.71 13.75 -19.81
N PRO A 984 46.24 12.48 -19.56
CA PRO A 984 45.69 12.00 -18.27
C PRO A 984 46.60 11.08 -17.39
N VAL A 985 46.16 10.78 -16.14
CA VAL A 985 46.82 9.93 -15.09
C VAL A 985 45.79 9.14 -14.25
N THR A 986 46.20 8.11 -13.48
CA THR A 986 45.37 7.06 -12.79
C THR A 986 45.27 7.16 -11.23
N ALA A 987 44.56 6.22 -10.56
CA ALA A 987 43.97 6.36 -9.21
C ALA A 987 44.30 5.25 -8.14
N SER A 988 43.75 5.37 -6.91
CA SER A 988 43.89 4.43 -5.76
C SER A 988 42.68 4.52 -4.77
N GLY A 989 42.52 3.60 -3.79
CA GLY A 989 41.29 3.40 -2.97
C GLY A 989 41.44 3.39 -1.42
N SER A 990 40.34 3.12 -0.68
CA SER A 990 40.24 3.28 0.81
C SER A 990 39.26 2.28 1.51
N GLN A 991 39.41 2.09 2.83
CA GLN A 991 38.53 1.29 3.72
C GLN A 991 37.36 2.08 4.34
N ILE A 992 36.38 1.35 4.93
CA ILE A 992 35.20 1.86 5.66
C ILE A 992 35.39 1.70 7.19
N PRO A 993 34.97 2.67 8.03
CA PRO A 993 34.92 2.53 9.49
C PRO A 993 33.51 2.11 10.03
N ASN A 994 33.49 1.45 11.19
CA ASN A 994 32.27 1.02 11.88
C ASN A 994 31.23 2.13 12.14
N PHE A 995 29.96 1.78 11.98
CA PHE A 995 28.80 2.65 12.22
C PHE A 995 28.45 2.75 13.71
N THR A 996 28.14 3.96 14.18
CA THR A 996 27.86 4.23 15.62
C THR A 996 26.58 5.01 15.89
N ARG A 997 25.86 5.49 14.86
CA ARG A 997 24.56 6.16 14.98
C ARG A 997 23.57 5.69 13.92
N SER A 998 22.28 5.82 14.23
CA SER A 998 21.20 5.53 13.29
C SER A 998 21.10 6.58 12.17
N LEU A 999 20.73 6.12 10.97
CA LEU A 999 20.55 6.95 9.78
C LEU A 999 19.16 6.74 9.17
N LYS A 1000 18.61 7.75 8.48
CA LYS A 1000 17.31 7.69 7.80
C LYS A 1000 17.26 8.64 6.59
N LEU A 1001 16.24 8.47 5.75
CA LEU A 1001 15.93 9.37 4.63
C LEU A 1001 15.97 10.86 5.07
N GLY A 1002 16.58 11.69 4.24
CA GLY A 1002 16.79 13.12 4.49
C GLY A 1002 18.05 13.47 5.30
N MET A 1003 18.73 12.50 5.93
CA MET A 1003 19.95 12.79 6.71
C MET A 1003 21.17 13.07 5.82
N ILE A 1004 22.05 13.94 6.31
CA ILE A 1004 23.37 14.23 5.72
C ILE A 1004 24.49 13.80 6.69
N GLY A 1005 25.59 13.26 6.18
CA GLY A 1005 26.81 12.96 6.95
C GLY A 1005 27.85 12.11 6.20
N ASN A 1006 29.08 12.04 6.71
CA ASN A 1006 30.11 11.15 6.13
C ASN A 1006 29.84 9.67 6.47
N ASP A 1007 29.11 9.41 7.55
CA ASP A 1007 28.55 8.10 7.89
C ASP A 1007 27.50 7.62 6.89
N VAL A 1008 26.70 8.53 6.31
CA VAL A 1008 25.83 8.23 5.17
C VAL A 1008 26.66 7.83 3.94
N LYS A 1009 27.74 8.57 3.63
CA LYS A 1009 28.66 8.17 2.56
C LYS A 1009 29.26 6.78 2.82
N ASN A 1010 29.70 6.52 4.05
CA ASN A 1010 30.21 5.21 4.44
C ASN A 1010 29.16 4.09 4.30
N LEU A 1011 27.87 4.38 4.61
CA LEU A 1011 26.77 3.44 4.39
C LEU A 1011 26.56 3.16 2.90
N GLN A 1012 26.65 4.18 2.04
CA GLN A 1012 26.57 3.98 0.59
C GLN A 1012 27.73 3.14 0.06
N ILE A 1013 28.97 3.39 0.53
CA ILE A 1013 30.14 2.58 0.16
C ILE A 1013 29.95 1.12 0.64
N PHE A 1014 29.47 0.91 1.86
CA PHE A 1014 29.18 -0.41 2.41
C PHE A 1014 28.15 -1.17 1.58
N LEU A 1015 27.02 -0.52 1.27
CA LEU A 1015 25.95 -1.10 0.45
C LEU A 1015 26.45 -1.46 -0.95
N ASN A 1016 27.18 -0.55 -1.62
CA ASN A 1016 27.81 -0.80 -2.92
C ASN A 1016 28.81 -1.97 -2.89
N GLN A 1017 29.65 -2.07 -1.85
CA GLN A 1017 30.63 -3.16 -1.70
C GLN A 1017 29.99 -4.55 -1.44
N HIS A 1018 28.76 -4.58 -0.93
CA HIS A 1018 28.01 -5.81 -0.63
C HIS A 1018 26.91 -6.11 -1.67
N ASN A 1019 27.03 -5.57 -2.90
CA ASN A 1019 26.08 -5.72 -4.02
C ASN A 1019 24.67 -5.15 -3.77
N PHE A 1020 24.45 -4.41 -2.68
CA PHE A 1020 23.24 -3.62 -2.45
C PHE A 1020 23.37 -2.25 -3.12
N THR A 1021 23.65 -2.25 -4.43
CA THR A 1021 23.96 -1.06 -5.24
C THR A 1021 23.00 0.10 -4.95
N VAL A 1022 23.54 1.24 -4.54
CA VAL A 1022 22.80 2.47 -4.22
C VAL A 1022 22.37 3.19 -5.49
N SER A 1023 23.27 3.34 -6.44
CA SER A 1023 22.97 3.73 -7.82
C SER A 1023 23.92 3.01 -8.78
N GLN A 1024 23.48 2.69 -9.99
CA GLN A 1024 24.37 2.10 -11.01
C GLN A 1024 25.38 3.13 -11.53
N SER A 1025 25.00 4.41 -11.62
CA SER A 1025 25.88 5.51 -12.02
C SER A 1025 25.58 6.81 -11.26
N GLY A 1026 26.46 7.81 -11.36
CA GLY A 1026 26.25 9.13 -10.74
C GLY A 1026 26.24 9.12 -9.21
N ALA A 1027 25.42 10.01 -8.63
CA ALA A 1027 25.39 10.26 -7.19
C ALA A 1027 24.97 9.02 -6.38
N GLY A 1028 25.91 8.44 -5.63
CA GLY A 1028 25.68 7.22 -4.85
C GLY A 1028 26.22 5.94 -5.48
N SER A 1029 26.68 5.94 -6.73
CA SER A 1029 27.33 4.75 -7.31
C SER A 1029 28.73 4.51 -6.76
N SER A 1030 29.31 3.36 -7.10
CA SER A 1030 30.64 2.96 -6.61
C SER A 1030 31.71 4.01 -6.94
N GLY A 1031 32.38 4.50 -5.89
CA GLY A 1031 33.38 5.58 -5.97
C GLY A 1031 32.80 7.00 -6.09
N HIS A 1032 31.48 7.13 -6.23
CA HIS A 1032 30.73 8.39 -6.40
C HIS A 1032 29.73 8.61 -5.27
N GLU A 1033 29.96 7.98 -4.12
CA GLU A 1033 29.05 8.01 -2.98
C GLU A 1033 28.92 9.41 -2.39
N THR A 1034 27.70 9.78 -2.01
CA THR A 1034 27.36 11.10 -1.48
C THR A 1034 27.19 11.05 0.03
N SER A 1035 27.25 12.22 0.66
CA SER A 1035 26.90 12.38 2.07
C SER A 1035 25.39 12.48 2.32
N TYR A 1036 24.51 12.25 1.33
CA TYR A 1036 23.05 12.47 1.47
C TYR A 1036 22.26 11.17 1.39
N PHE A 1037 21.40 10.93 2.38
CA PHE A 1037 20.55 9.75 2.45
C PHE A 1037 19.26 10.04 1.67
N GLY A 1038 19.36 9.96 0.35
CA GLY A 1038 18.23 10.10 -0.57
C GLY A 1038 17.48 8.79 -0.83
N PRO A 1039 16.45 8.81 -1.69
CA PRO A 1039 15.67 7.62 -2.07
C PRO A 1039 16.51 6.44 -2.57
N ALA A 1040 17.60 6.72 -3.30
CA ALA A 1040 18.57 5.71 -3.72
C ALA A 1040 19.17 4.91 -2.55
N THR A 1041 19.62 5.60 -1.49
CA THR A 1041 20.16 4.96 -0.26
C THR A 1041 19.08 4.21 0.51
N PHE A 1042 17.85 4.75 0.53
CA PHE A 1042 16.69 4.13 1.17
C PHE A 1042 16.30 2.81 0.48
N ARG A 1043 16.12 2.82 -0.84
CA ARG A 1043 15.80 1.64 -1.68
C ARG A 1043 16.89 0.55 -1.52
N ALA A 1044 18.17 0.94 -1.56
CA ALA A 1044 19.30 0.02 -1.35
C ALA A 1044 19.38 -0.55 0.07
N LEU A 1045 19.10 0.26 1.10
CA LEU A 1045 19.06 -0.22 2.47
C LEU A 1045 17.91 -1.23 2.69
N ILE A 1046 16.73 -1.02 2.07
CA ILE A 1046 15.64 -2.01 2.14
C ILE A 1046 16.06 -3.35 1.56
N ARG A 1047 16.80 -3.37 0.43
CA ARG A 1047 17.37 -4.61 -0.13
C ARG A 1047 18.31 -5.32 0.87
N PHE A 1048 19.21 -4.58 1.53
CA PHE A 1048 20.06 -5.13 2.60
C PHE A 1048 19.25 -5.67 3.78
N GLN A 1049 18.24 -4.93 4.24
CA GLN A 1049 17.40 -5.34 5.37
C GLN A 1049 16.58 -6.61 5.07
N ASN A 1050 16.09 -6.76 3.85
CA ASN A 1050 15.38 -7.97 3.39
C ASN A 1050 16.34 -9.17 3.26
N ALA A 1051 17.55 -8.98 2.73
CA ALA A 1051 18.54 -10.05 2.60
C ALA A 1051 19.01 -10.63 3.94
N TYR A 1052 19.02 -9.81 5.00
CA TYR A 1052 19.38 -10.20 6.37
C TYR A 1052 18.17 -10.18 7.32
N ALA A 1053 16.98 -10.53 6.82
CA ALA A 1053 15.71 -10.42 7.55
C ALA A 1053 15.69 -11.17 8.89
N ALA A 1054 16.32 -12.35 8.99
CA ALA A 1054 16.35 -13.12 10.23
C ALA A 1054 17.17 -12.45 11.35
N GLN A 1055 18.17 -11.64 11.00
CA GLN A 1055 19.06 -10.93 11.93
C GLN A 1055 18.59 -9.51 12.21
N ILE A 1056 17.99 -8.84 11.22
CA ILE A 1056 17.61 -7.43 11.29
C ILE A 1056 16.14 -7.21 11.64
N LEU A 1057 15.22 -7.99 11.03
CA LEU A 1057 13.78 -7.73 11.03
C LEU A 1057 13.02 -8.63 12.00
N ALA A 1058 13.30 -9.93 12.00
CA ALA A 1058 12.65 -10.91 12.87
C ALA A 1058 12.77 -10.60 14.38
N PRO A 1059 13.89 -10.04 14.92
CA PRO A 1059 13.96 -9.64 16.33
C PRO A 1059 13.00 -8.50 16.74
N TYR A 1060 12.39 -7.82 15.76
CA TYR A 1060 11.37 -6.78 15.97
C TYR A 1060 9.98 -7.21 15.46
N GLY A 1061 9.80 -8.45 15.01
CA GLY A 1061 8.55 -8.93 14.42
C GLY A 1061 8.23 -8.33 13.05
N LEU A 1062 9.21 -7.75 12.37
CA LEU A 1062 9.03 -7.13 11.04
C LEU A 1062 9.21 -8.17 9.93
N SER A 1063 8.41 -8.05 8.87
CA SER A 1063 8.46 -8.90 7.67
C SER A 1063 9.17 -8.26 6.47
N GLN A 1064 9.37 -6.93 6.48
CA GLN A 1064 10.01 -6.17 5.40
C GLN A 1064 10.92 -5.05 5.95
N GLY A 1065 11.91 -4.67 5.15
CA GLY A 1065 12.83 -3.56 5.40
C GLY A 1065 12.12 -2.21 5.47
N THR A 1066 12.56 -1.36 6.40
CA THR A 1066 11.95 -0.07 6.72
C THR A 1066 12.72 1.13 6.18
N GLY A 1067 13.91 0.91 5.61
CA GLY A 1067 14.82 1.97 5.16
C GLY A 1067 15.35 2.85 6.30
N PHE A 1068 15.13 2.45 7.56
CA PHE A 1068 15.73 3.05 8.75
C PHE A 1068 16.96 2.24 9.17
N PHE A 1069 18.15 2.83 9.13
CA PHE A 1069 19.39 2.19 9.56
C PHE A 1069 19.48 2.19 11.09
N GLY A 1070 18.66 1.34 11.73
CA GLY A 1070 18.53 1.23 13.18
C GLY A 1070 19.54 0.25 13.82
N PRO A 1071 19.45 0.04 15.15
CA PRO A 1071 20.42 -0.73 15.92
C PRO A 1071 20.76 -2.13 15.38
N SER A 1072 19.78 -2.90 14.91
CA SER A 1072 20.06 -4.23 14.32
C SER A 1072 20.72 -4.15 12.94
N SER A 1073 20.38 -3.16 12.10
CA SER A 1073 21.07 -2.94 10.82
C SER A 1073 22.51 -2.47 11.03
N ILE A 1074 22.76 -1.62 12.02
CA ILE A 1074 24.12 -1.22 12.46
C ILE A 1074 24.89 -2.44 12.95
N LYS A 1075 24.28 -3.28 13.79
CA LYS A 1075 24.90 -4.48 14.34
C LYS A 1075 25.31 -5.47 13.25
N GLU A 1076 24.42 -5.74 12.29
CA GLU A 1076 24.72 -6.67 11.19
C GLU A 1076 25.77 -6.08 10.24
N ALA A 1077 25.65 -4.80 9.84
CA ALA A 1077 26.64 -4.15 8.99
C ALA A 1077 28.05 -4.12 9.63
N ASN A 1078 28.14 -3.80 10.93
CA ASN A 1078 29.40 -3.85 11.69
C ASN A 1078 29.92 -5.28 11.96
N SER A 1079 29.20 -6.33 11.54
CA SER A 1079 29.67 -7.73 11.55
C SER A 1079 30.17 -8.20 10.17
N LEU A 1080 29.99 -7.37 9.16
CA LEU A 1080 30.38 -7.57 7.76
C LEU A 1080 31.52 -6.61 7.33
N ILE A 1081 32.09 -5.86 8.27
CA ILE A 1081 33.25 -4.95 8.13
C ILE A 1081 34.44 -5.51 8.93
#